data_AF-A0AA36J3F4-F1
#
_entry.id   AF-A0AA36J3F4-F1
#
_cell.length_a   1.000
_cell.length_b   1.000
_cell.length_c   1.000
_cell.angle_alpha   90.00
_cell.angle_beta   90.00
_cell.angle_gamma   90.00
#
_symmetry.space_group_name_H-M   'P 1'
#
loop_
_entity.id
_entity.type
_entity.pdbx_description
1 polymer ?
#
loop_
_entity_poly.entity_id
_entity_poly.type
_entity_poly.pdbx_seq_one_letter_code
_entity_poly.pdbx_strand_id
1 'polypeptide(L)'
;MAATSAPFKAGDDVLVYYRMGKQCRPDRKYMAVLDPRNGSYRPRYGISDGWVPAKVAQDPEANGDVKVAYTWPYFFTQRGNMADRFSTWSEWYAPKYVQPSRGEKELALKEPKLGILTFRWGGLNEVVAPAQWGETGSSVSDIFIDSYCDHFQQHLSTDLEVWTVYIEDKSDMERIASSAHLIFSGNHPLRRAKKVCAMYHLYPTGFEEHCVPTSETGGDGGAALVDQKAFFRMMQAVERTGIPSRFPHDSGFYELLASKRWTYYMAHVPYLQLPATVALPRMLIEQGRGDCMQAASWACEALKACREKQHALRGESCSGEVTKGVAKLGFSWEALDVKFWEGQRGLATALSQLTQVIEISDELTGQPHDLEALIIQEFVEHDLEARLYVVNGEVETIIYTKFCKIKPNNEFGDFKEAFSSEEAGQWMDGDVATLKDGERQCREIAAHWMDWVRSQTCQTPPGIRFDFFVGRTAAPGKACVRTLEICELGFSMLGKQGLPSKVFSAMLRACLEDYDIADLPDVPPTARNRIIRATQVTQEMDPIEGPLEAGYVERGNGSMPSVLYVTVPRVPHGTPDQVKCTGKYDLVPGTFPNGCPLWVHARGDRFLYSGTDGYWYIGDDEEQESNFCCEAGYIRHAPTTGLLPHQVRGPWERGPSWTPEITILVSDDPQATPPKGGKGGKAKAK
;
A
#
# COMPACT_ATOMS: atom_id res chain seq x y z
N MET A 1 -22.61 -10.02 40.15
CA MET A 1 -23.45 -9.71 38.98
C MET A 1 -23.80 -11.01 38.31
N ALA A 2 -25.10 -11.27 38.10
CA ALA A 2 -25.59 -12.52 37.54
C ALA A 2 -25.10 -12.69 36.10
N ALA A 3 -24.62 -13.89 35.76
CA ALA A 3 -24.34 -14.29 34.39
C ALA A 3 -25.66 -14.24 33.60
N THR A 4 -25.83 -13.22 32.78
CA THR A 4 -26.87 -13.20 31.75
C THR A 4 -26.63 -14.39 30.84
N SER A 5 -27.57 -15.34 30.83
CA SER A 5 -27.56 -16.50 29.92
C SER A 5 -27.27 -16.05 28.49
N ALA A 6 -26.38 -16.77 27.80
CA ALA A 6 -26.07 -16.49 26.40
C ALA A 6 -27.38 -16.44 25.57
N PRO A 7 -27.58 -15.43 24.70
CA PRO A 7 -28.85 -15.18 24.01
C PRO A 7 -29.13 -16.14 22.83
N PHE A 8 -28.32 -17.18 22.65
CA PHE A 8 -28.37 -18.09 21.50
C PHE A 8 -28.30 -19.54 21.96
N LYS A 9 -29.06 -20.43 21.30
CA LYS A 9 -29.08 -21.88 21.52
C LYS A 9 -28.88 -22.62 20.22
N ALA A 10 -28.35 -23.84 20.29
CA ALA A 10 -28.25 -24.73 19.14
C ALA A 10 -29.61 -24.86 18.42
N GLY A 11 -29.59 -24.64 17.10
CA GLY A 11 -30.77 -24.66 16.25
C GLY A 11 -31.42 -23.29 16.00
N ASP A 12 -31.07 -22.25 16.76
CA ASP A 12 -31.60 -20.90 16.55
C ASP A 12 -31.21 -20.37 15.17
N ASP A 13 -32.18 -19.76 14.48
CA ASP A 13 -31.94 -19.01 13.25
C ASP A 13 -31.30 -17.66 13.59
N VAL A 14 -30.16 -17.37 12.97
CA VAL A 14 -29.37 -16.17 13.21
C VAL A 14 -28.92 -15.54 11.89
N LEU A 15 -28.56 -14.26 11.95
CA LEU A 15 -27.72 -13.64 10.94
C LEU A 15 -26.30 -13.53 11.52
N VAL A 16 -25.31 -13.78 10.67
CA VAL A 16 -23.90 -13.64 11.01
C VAL A 16 -23.23 -12.65 10.07
N TYR A 17 -22.38 -11.78 10.61
CA TYR A 17 -21.60 -10.84 9.81
C TYR A 17 -20.38 -11.55 9.21
N TYR A 18 -20.57 -12.08 8.01
CA TYR A 18 -19.58 -12.81 7.24
C TYR A 18 -18.50 -11.88 6.69
N ARG A 19 -17.26 -12.37 6.65
CA ARG A 19 -16.11 -11.66 6.08
C ARG A 19 -15.18 -12.62 5.35
N MET A 20 -15.23 -12.61 4.03
CA MET A 20 -14.48 -13.50 3.15
C MET A 20 -12.98 -13.55 3.46
N GLY A 21 -12.35 -12.39 3.74
CA GLY A 21 -10.91 -12.29 4.01
C GLY A 21 -10.48 -12.77 5.40
N LYS A 22 -11.41 -12.93 6.35
CA LYS A 22 -11.12 -13.31 7.75
C LYS A 22 -11.78 -14.63 8.18
N GLN A 23 -12.85 -15.00 7.49
CA GLN A 23 -13.76 -16.10 7.80
C GLN A 23 -13.92 -16.92 6.53
N CYS A 24 -13.05 -17.92 6.38
CA CYS A 24 -12.94 -18.88 5.29
C CYS A 24 -11.69 -19.72 5.56
N ARG A 25 -11.51 -20.80 4.79
CA ARG A 25 -10.17 -21.37 4.72
C ARG A 25 -9.26 -20.39 3.97
N PRO A 26 -8.04 -20.12 4.45
CA PRO A 26 -7.12 -19.22 3.75
C PRO A 26 -6.86 -19.62 2.29
N ASP A 27 -6.88 -20.93 1.97
CA ASP A 27 -6.73 -21.44 0.61
C ASP A 27 -7.97 -21.22 -0.28
N ARG A 28 -9.11 -20.84 0.30
CA ARG A 28 -10.41 -20.72 -0.40
C ARG A 28 -11.25 -19.59 0.19
N LYS A 29 -11.07 -18.40 -0.36
CA LYS A 29 -11.97 -17.25 -0.17
C LYS A 29 -13.27 -17.48 -0.96
N TYR A 30 -14.43 -17.40 -0.30
CA TYR A 30 -15.74 -17.57 -0.92
C TYR A 30 -16.57 -16.29 -0.88
N MET A 31 -17.34 -16.01 -1.93
CA MET A 31 -18.38 -14.99 -1.95
C MET A 31 -19.74 -15.65 -1.74
N ALA A 32 -20.61 -15.05 -0.93
CA ALA A 32 -22.01 -15.43 -0.85
C ALA A 32 -22.78 -14.81 -2.04
N VAL A 33 -23.33 -15.65 -2.92
CA VAL A 33 -24.01 -15.19 -4.15
C VAL A 33 -25.52 -15.41 -4.06
N LEU A 34 -26.32 -14.48 -4.56
CA LEU A 34 -27.79 -14.59 -4.52
C LEU A 34 -28.31 -15.65 -5.50
N ASP A 35 -27.72 -15.68 -6.69
CA ASP A 35 -28.07 -16.59 -7.77
C ASP A 35 -26.80 -17.38 -8.14
N PRO A 36 -26.86 -18.71 -8.28
CA PRO A 36 -25.68 -19.50 -8.61
C PRO A 36 -25.06 -19.09 -9.96
N ARG A 37 -25.84 -18.47 -10.86
CA ARG A 37 -25.34 -17.91 -12.12
C ARG A 37 -24.36 -16.77 -11.89
N ASN A 38 -24.54 -15.97 -10.84
CA ASN A 38 -23.65 -14.85 -10.51
C ASN A 38 -22.29 -15.33 -9.97
N GLY A 39 -22.22 -16.54 -9.41
CA GLY A 39 -20.96 -17.16 -9.01
C GLY A 39 -20.33 -18.04 -10.10
N SER A 40 -21.15 -18.64 -10.96
CA SER A 40 -20.69 -19.61 -11.97
C SER A 40 -20.22 -18.94 -13.27
N TYR A 41 -20.93 -17.89 -13.71
CA TYR A 41 -20.65 -17.18 -14.96
C TYR A 41 -19.89 -15.88 -14.71
N ARG A 42 -19.10 -15.47 -15.70
CA ARG A 42 -18.29 -14.26 -15.63
C ARG A 42 -19.02 -13.05 -16.26
N PRO A 43 -18.93 -11.84 -15.67
CA PRO A 43 -18.22 -11.50 -14.44
C PRO A 43 -18.89 -12.11 -13.20
N ARG A 44 -18.08 -12.56 -12.25
CA ARG A 44 -18.58 -13.18 -11.01
C ARG A 44 -18.75 -12.12 -9.94
N TYR A 45 -19.85 -12.18 -9.20
CA TYR A 45 -20.06 -11.24 -8.11
C TYR A 45 -20.93 -11.77 -6.97
N GLY A 46 -20.68 -11.26 -5.77
CA GLY A 46 -21.41 -11.61 -4.56
C GLY A 46 -20.96 -10.82 -3.34
N ILE A 47 -21.55 -11.12 -2.19
CA ILE A 47 -21.19 -10.52 -0.90
C ILE A 47 -19.87 -11.12 -0.43
N SER A 48 -18.88 -10.27 -0.17
CA SER A 48 -17.63 -10.65 0.50
C SER A 48 -17.64 -10.27 1.98
N ASP A 49 -18.27 -9.15 2.34
CA ASP A 49 -18.42 -8.73 3.74
C ASP A 49 -19.85 -8.26 3.97
N GLY A 50 -20.53 -8.81 4.97
CA GLY A 50 -21.92 -8.44 5.25
C GLY A 50 -22.70 -9.52 5.98
N TRP A 51 -23.96 -9.23 6.26
CA TRP A 51 -24.83 -10.18 6.96
C TRP A 51 -25.25 -11.32 6.04
N VAL A 52 -25.19 -12.56 6.54
CA VAL A 52 -25.68 -13.79 5.87
C VAL A 52 -26.47 -14.64 6.86
N PRO A 53 -27.48 -15.42 6.43
CA PRO A 53 -28.25 -16.27 7.33
C PRO A 53 -27.45 -17.52 7.69
N ALA A 54 -27.57 -17.90 8.95
CA ALA A 54 -26.94 -19.08 9.53
C ALA A 54 -27.85 -19.69 10.61
N LYS A 55 -27.50 -20.87 11.07
CA LYS A 55 -28.09 -21.53 12.23
C LYS A 55 -27.03 -21.73 13.28
N VAL A 56 -27.37 -21.57 14.55
CA VAL A 56 -26.44 -21.89 15.65
C VAL A 56 -26.20 -23.39 15.65
N ALA A 57 -24.96 -23.79 15.39
CA ALA A 57 -24.57 -25.19 15.24
C ALA A 57 -24.39 -25.89 16.59
N GLN A 58 -24.01 -25.13 17.62
CA GLN A 58 -23.75 -25.61 18.98
C GLN A 58 -24.07 -24.49 19.98
N ASP A 59 -24.47 -24.87 21.20
CA ASP A 59 -24.66 -23.91 22.29
C ASP A 59 -23.37 -23.08 22.52
N PRO A 60 -23.49 -21.77 22.82
CA PRO A 60 -22.33 -20.88 22.97
C PRO A 60 -21.31 -21.35 24.00
N GLU A 61 -20.04 -21.04 23.75
CA GLU A 61 -18.95 -21.34 24.68
C GLU A 61 -19.00 -20.44 25.93
N ALA A 62 -18.20 -20.78 26.95
CA ALA A 62 -18.11 -20.00 28.19
C ALA A 62 -17.61 -18.56 27.97
N ASN A 63 -16.86 -18.32 26.89
CA ASN A 63 -16.43 -16.99 26.46
C ASN A 63 -17.52 -16.20 25.72
N GLY A 64 -18.67 -16.84 25.44
CA GLY A 64 -19.81 -16.28 24.73
C GLY A 64 -19.80 -16.50 23.22
N ASP A 65 -18.72 -17.02 22.63
CA ASP A 65 -18.65 -17.24 21.18
C ASP A 65 -19.72 -18.21 20.71
N VAL A 66 -20.26 -17.94 19.53
CA VAL A 66 -21.38 -18.67 18.94
C VAL A 66 -20.87 -19.41 17.71
N LYS A 67 -21.00 -20.73 17.72
CA LYS A 67 -20.70 -21.56 16.54
C LYS A 67 -21.89 -21.53 15.61
N VAL A 68 -21.71 -21.12 14.36
CA VAL A 68 -22.78 -21.06 13.38
C VAL A 68 -22.48 -21.97 12.19
N ALA A 69 -23.50 -22.52 11.58
CA ALA A 69 -23.45 -23.19 10.29
C ALA A 69 -24.21 -22.34 9.26
N TYR A 70 -23.56 -22.00 8.15
CA TYR A 70 -24.17 -21.14 7.14
C TYR A 70 -25.38 -21.80 6.50
N THR A 71 -26.45 -21.03 6.31
CA THR A 71 -27.66 -21.46 5.58
C THR A 71 -27.80 -20.77 4.23
N TRP A 72 -26.88 -19.86 3.91
CA TRP A 72 -26.81 -19.25 2.58
C TRP A 72 -26.53 -20.34 1.52
N PRO A 73 -27.35 -20.45 0.45
CA PRO A 73 -27.34 -21.63 -0.41
C PRO A 73 -26.13 -21.72 -1.34
N TYR A 74 -25.47 -20.60 -1.63
CA TYR A 74 -24.47 -20.48 -2.68
C TYR A 74 -23.25 -19.68 -2.23
N PHE A 75 -22.15 -20.40 -2.01
CA PHE A 75 -20.83 -19.80 -1.81
C PHE A 75 -19.94 -20.18 -2.99
N PHE A 76 -19.25 -19.21 -3.58
CA PHE A 76 -18.41 -19.42 -4.76
C PHE A 76 -17.03 -18.80 -4.57
N THR A 77 -15.98 -19.51 -4.97
CA THR A 77 -14.64 -18.92 -5.01
C THR A 77 -14.54 -17.87 -6.11
N GLN A 78 -13.45 -17.08 -6.11
CA GLN A 78 -13.11 -16.20 -7.23
C GLN A 78 -13.05 -16.94 -8.59
N ARG A 79 -12.75 -18.24 -8.56
CA ARG A 79 -12.69 -19.14 -9.73
C ARG A 79 -14.04 -19.74 -10.12
N GLY A 80 -15.13 -19.36 -9.45
CA GLY A 80 -16.46 -19.89 -9.73
C GLY A 80 -16.68 -21.32 -9.29
N ASN A 81 -15.82 -21.82 -8.40
CA ASN A 81 -16.03 -23.12 -7.78
C ASN A 81 -17.00 -22.96 -6.62
N MET A 82 -18.12 -23.67 -6.67
CA MET A 82 -19.08 -23.69 -5.59
C MET A 82 -18.50 -24.43 -4.37
N ALA A 83 -18.72 -23.90 -3.16
CA ALA A 83 -18.43 -24.63 -1.94
C ALA A 83 -19.25 -25.93 -1.88
N ASP A 84 -18.68 -26.98 -1.27
CA ASP A 84 -19.35 -28.27 -1.15
C ASP A 84 -20.64 -28.14 -0.32
N ARG A 85 -21.78 -28.29 -0.98
CA ARG A 85 -23.13 -28.22 -0.38
C ARG A 85 -23.37 -29.26 0.71
N PHE A 86 -22.57 -30.33 0.74
CA PHE A 86 -22.69 -31.41 1.71
C PHE A 86 -21.77 -31.23 2.91
N SER A 87 -20.84 -30.28 2.85
CA SER A 87 -20.03 -29.91 4.02
C SER A 87 -20.83 -28.97 4.92
N THR A 88 -21.12 -29.38 6.15
CA THR A 88 -21.65 -28.47 7.18
C THR A 88 -20.52 -27.56 7.65
N TRP A 89 -20.20 -26.56 6.82
CA TRP A 89 -19.20 -25.57 7.17
C TRP A 89 -19.72 -24.74 8.35
N SER A 90 -18.98 -24.81 9.46
CA SER A 90 -19.30 -24.08 10.67
C SER A 90 -18.09 -23.33 11.20
N GLU A 91 -18.34 -22.15 11.76
CA GLU A 91 -17.31 -21.22 12.23
C GLU A 91 -17.75 -20.56 13.54
N TRP A 92 -16.78 -20.15 14.34
CA TRP A 92 -17.00 -19.48 15.62
C TRP A 92 -17.00 -17.97 15.42
N TYR A 93 -18.00 -17.32 16.01
CA TYR A 93 -18.17 -15.87 15.95
C TYR A 93 -18.34 -15.27 17.33
N ALA A 94 -17.65 -14.15 17.56
CA ALA A 94 -17.93 -13.32 18.73
C ALA A 94 -19.40 -12.84 18.70
N PRO A 95 -20.10 -12.73 19.86
CA PRO A 95 -21.51 -12.34 19.92
C PRO A 95 -21.87 -11.07 19.14
N LYS A 96 -20.97 -10.09 19.07
CA LYS A 96 -21.19 -8.83 18.34
C LYS A 96 -21.36 -9.01 16.82
N TYR A 97 -20.99 -10.17 16.27
CA TYR A 97 -21.15 -10.51 14.86
C TYR A 97 -22.31 -11.48 14.61
N VAL A 98 -23.12 -11.78 15.63
CA VAL A 98 -24.28 -12.67 15.53
C VAL A 98 -25.51 -11.94 16.07
N GLN A 99 -26.62 -12.02 15.33
CA GLN A 99 -27.89 -11.45 15.77
C GLN A 99 -29.03 -12.45 15.53
N PRO A 100 -30.07 -12.49 16.36
CA PRO A 100 -31.23 -13.35 16.13
C PRO A 100 -31.87 -13.03 14.77
N SER A 101 -32.25 -14.07 14.02
CA SER A 101 -33.01 -13.92 12.78
C SER A 101 -34.50 -14.10 13.04
N ARG A 102 -35.32 -13.21 12.51
CA ARG A 102 -36.79 -13.32 12.43
C ARG A 102 -37.25 -13.92 11.10
N GLY A 103 -36.33 -14.50 10.32
CA GLY A 103 -36.56 -15.18 9.04
C GLY A 103 -35.88 -14.51 7.84
N GLU A 104 -35.94 -15.16 6.67
CA GLU A 104 -35.24 -14.73 5.43
C GLU A 104 -35.55 -13.30 4.98
N LYS A 105 -36.71 -12.75 5.34
CA LYS A 105 -37.11 -11.37 5.01
C LYS A 105 -36.29 -10.30 5.74
N GLU A 106 -35.57 -10.64 6.80
CA GLU A 106 -34.83 -9.66 7.62
C GLU A 106 -33.54 -9.16 6.95
N LEU A 107 -32.92 -9.97 6.08
CA LEU A 107 -31.77 -9.52 5.31
C LEU A 107 -32.11 -8.35 4.37
N ALA A 108 -33.32 -8.38 3.81
CA ALA A 108 -33.87 -7.32 2.97
C ALA A 108 -34.26 -6.07 3.78
N LEU A 109 -34.38 -6.18 5.11
CA LEU A 109 -34.75 -5.07 6.01
C LEU A 109 -33.55 -4.36 6.63
N LYS A 110 -32.39 -5.03 6.75
CA LYS A 110 -31.20 -4.37 7.31
C LYS A 110 -30.60 -3.43 6.28
N GLU A 111 -30.52 -2.16 6.66
CA GLU A 111 -30.04 -1.03 5.86
C GLU A 111 -28.61 -0.68 6.33
N PRO A 112 -27.54 -1.16 5.66
CA PRO A 112 -26.17 -0.79 6.02
C PRO A 112 -25.97 0.73 5.88
N LYS A 113 -25.08 1.31 6.67
CA LYS A 113 -24.69 2.71 6.48
C LYS A 113 -23.93 2.89 5.16
N LEU A 114 -23.06 1.93 4.83
CA LEU A 114 -22.25 1.97 3.62
C LEU A 114 -22.28 0.61 2.90
N GLY A 115 -22.61 0.66 1.61
CA GLY A 115 -22.45 -0.43 0.67
C GLY A 115 -21.33 -0.13 -0.32
N ILE A 116 -20.39 -1.04 -0.50
CA ILE A 116 -19.26 -0.91 -1.44
C ILE A 116 -19.36 -1.97 -2.52
N LEU A 117 -19.29 -1.55 -3.78
CA LEU A 117 -19.05 -2.43 -4.92
C LEU A 117 -17.55 -2.41 -5.25
N THR A 118 -16.83 -3.48 -4.93
CA THR A 118 -15.37 -3.58 -5.14
C THR A 118 -15.06 -4.46 -6.35
N PHE A 119 -14.37 -3.89 -7.34
CA PHE A 119 -13.91 -4.59 -8.54
C PHE A 119 -12.46 -4.98 -8.33
N ARG A 120 -12.15 -6.28 -8.39
CA ARG A 120 -10.78 -6.78 -8.13
C ARG A 120 -10.38 -7.88 -9.11
N TRP A 121 -9.09 -8.16 -9.19
CA TRP A 121 -8.55 -9.18 -10.08
C TRP A 121 -9.04 -10.58 -9.74
N GLY A 122 -9.47 -11.32 -10.76
CA GLY A 122 -9.99 -12.67 -10.67
C GLY A 122 -9.45 -13.61 -11.75
N GLY A 123 -8.35 -13.26 -12.42
CA GLY A 123 -7.67 -14.08 -13.43
C GLY A 123 -6.57 -14.98 -12.87
N LEU A 124 -6.08 -15.95 -13.65
CA LEU A 124 -5.42 -17.18 -13.15
C LEU A 124 -4.14 -16.95 -12.35
N ASN A 125 -3.37 -15.94 -12.72
CA ASN A 125 -2.20 -15.46 -11.99
C ASN A 125 -2.59 -14.65 -10.75
N GLU A 126 -1.73 -14.69 -9.73
CA GLU A 126 -1.95 -14.01 -8.45
C GLU A 126 -1.22 -12.68 -8.44
N VAL A 127 -1.84 -11.65 -7.85
CA VAL A 127 -1.20 -10.34 -7.66
C VAL A 127 -0.04 -10.49 -6.67
N VAL A 128 1.16 -10.09 -7.09
CA VAL A 128 2.34 -10.06 -6.21
C VAL A 128 2.77 -8.61 -6.04
N ALA A 129 2.43 -8.02 -4.89
CA ALA A 129 2.85 -6.66 -4.58
C ALA A 129 4.38 -6.62 -4.34
N PRO A 130 5.11 -5.68 -4.94
CA PRO A 130 6.52 -5.46 -4.60
C PRO A 130 6.68 -5.12 -3.11
N ALA A 131 7.72 -5.64 -2.47
CA ALA A 131 8.00 -5.39 -1.04
C ALA A 131 8.04 -3.89 -0.66
N GLN A 132 8.41 -3.04 -1.63
CA GLN A 132 8.47 -1.58 -1.50
C GLN A 132 7.11 -0.94 -1.17
N TRP A 133 5.98 -1.62 -1.40
CA TRP A 133 4.65 -1.12 -1.04
C TRP A 133 4.34 -1.21 0.46
N GLY A 134 5.23 -1.82 1.25
CA GLY A 134 5.07 -1.99 2.68
C GLY A 134 3.92 -2.93 3.06
N GLU A 135 3.52 -2.88 4.33
CA GLU A 135 2.55 -3.80 4.93
C GLU A 135 1.14 -3.74 4.31
N THR A 136 0.78 -2.62 3.69
CA THR A 136 -0.54 -2.47 3.06
C THR A 136 -0.64 -3.12 1.68
N GLY A 137 0.50 -3.51 1.09
CA GLY A 137 0.54 -4.05 -0.28
C GLY A 137 0.13 -3.03 -1.35
N SER A 138 0.05 -3.51 -2.60
CA SER A 138 -0.38 -2.69 -3.74
C SER A 138 -1.87 -2.48 -3.78
N SER A 139 -2.35 -1.40 -4.40
CA SER A 139 -3.78 -1.05 -4.44
C SER A 139 -4.68 -2.07 -5.13
N VAL A 140 -4.09 -3.01 -5.90
CA VAL A 140 -4.77 -4.13 -6.56
C VAL A 140 -4.67 -5.45 -5.78
N SER A 141 -3.93 -5.47 -4.68
CA SER A 141 -3.75 -6.66 -3.84
C SER A 141 -4.89 -6.87 -2.86
N ASP A 142 -5.12 -8.13 -2.49
CA ASP A 142 -6.07 -8.48 -1.43
C ASP A 142 -5.66 -7.91 -0.07
N ILE A 143 -4.36 -7.72 0.19
CA ILE A 143 -3.83 -7.14 1.44
C ILE A 143 -4.36 -5.70 1.60
N PHE A 144 -4.29 -4.91 0.53
CA PHE A 144 -4.78 -3.54 0.54
C PHE A 144 -6.29 -3.49 0.77
N ILE A 145 -7.02 -4.37 0.08
CA ILE A 145 -8.47 -4.44 0.17
C ILE A 145 -8.93 -4.86 1.58
N ASP A 146 -8.31 -5.91 2.13
CA ASP A 146 -8.60 -6.39 3.47
C ASP A 146 -8.23 -5.32 4.52
N SER A 147 -7.15 -4.56 4.31
CA SER A 147 -6.70 -3.48 5.20
C SER A 147 -7.71 -2.32 5.29
N TYR A 148 -8.19 -1.79 4.15
CA TYR A 148 -9.18 -0.71 4.22
C TYR A 148 -10.53 -1.22 4.72
N CYS A 149 -10.93 -2.45 4.38
CA CYS A 149 -12.16 -3.07 4.89
C CYS A 149 -12.10 -3.24 6.42
N ASP A 150 -10.97 -3.70 6.96
CA ASP A 150 -10.73 -3.77 8.40
C ASP A 150 -10.84 -2.38 9.05
N HIS A 151 -10.19 -1.37 8.47
CA HIS A 151 -10.26 0.00 8.95
C HIS A 151 -11.69 0.55 8.95
N PHE A 152 -12.45 0.31 7.88
CA PHE A 152 -13.84 0.76 7.77
C PHE A 152 -14.72 0.04 8.79
N GLN A 153 -14.49 -1.26 9.00
CA GLN A 153 -15.21 -2.04 10.00
C GLN A 153 -14.95 -1.53 11.42
N GLN A 154 -13.76 -1.04 11.75
CA GLN A 154 -13.50 -0.45 13.08
C GLN A 154 -14.41 0.75 13.37
N HIS A 155 -14.81 1.50 12.33
CA HIS A 155 -15.65 2.70 12.44
C HIS A 155 -17.14 2.43 12.23
N LEU A 156 -17.49 1.51 11.32
CA LEU A 156 -18.87 1.17 10.97
C LEU A 156 -19.37 -0.09 11.66
N SER A 157 -18.51 -0.83 12.35
CA SER A 157 -18.80 -2.14 12.93
C SER A 157 -19.43 -3.08 11.87
N THR A 158 -20.70 -3.43 12.02
CA THR A 158 -21.43 -4.34 11.14
C THR A 158 -22.43 -3.61 10.22
N ASP A 159 -22.31 -2.28 10.12
CA ASP A 159 -23.08 -1.42 9.21
C ASP A 159 -22.37 -1.19 7.86
N LEU A 160 -21.31 -1.95 7.58
CA LEU A 160 -20.64 -2.02 6.28
C LEU A 160 -21.15 -3.25 5.50
N GLU A 161 -21.28 -3.12 4.20
CA GLU A 161 -21.49 -4.25 3.30
C GLU A 161 -20.61 -4.10 2.05
N VAL A 162 -19.94 -5.18 1.65
CA VAL A 162 -19.03 -5.20 0.51
C VAL A 162 -19.47 -6.29 -0.47
N TRP A 163 -19.71 -5.88 -1.70
CA TRP A 163 -19.99 -6.74 -2.85
C TRP A 163 -18.76 -6.77 -3.74
N THR A 164 -18.17 -7.94 -3.91
CA THR A 164 -17.01 -8.14 -4.77
C THR A 164 -17.43 -8.54 -6.16
N VAL A 165 -16.82 -7.92 -7.17
CA VAL A 165 -16.90 -8.28 -8.59
C VAL A 165 -15.50 -8.69 -9.03
N TYR A 166 -15.36 -9.93 -9.50
CA TYR A 166 -14.09 -10.42 -10.04
C TYR A 166 -14.01 -10.16 -11.54
N ILE A 167 -12.90 -9.54 -11.96
CA ILE A 167 -12.55 -9.28 -13.36
C ILE A 167 -11.39 -10.18 -13.73
N GLU A 168 -11.59 -11.03 -14.73
CA GLU A 168 -10.56 -11.95 -15.21
C GLU A 168 -9.93 -11.49 -16.53
N ASP A 169 -10.68 -10.78 -17.38
CA ASP A 169 -10.17 -10.20 -18.63
C ASP A 169 -11.10 -9.07 -19.12
N LYS A 170 -10.74 -8.47 -20.26
CA LYS A 170 -11.47 -7.42 -20.98
C LYS A 170 -12.94 -7.75 -21.21
N SER A 171 -13.27 -9.01 -21.51
CA SER A 171 -14.64 -9.40 -21.85
C SER A 171 -15.61 -9.23 -20.67
N ASP A 172 -15.12 -9.37 -19.44
CA ASP A 172 -15.92 -9.12 -18.23
C ASP A 172 -16.25 -7.64 -18.11
N MET A 173 -15.28 -6.75 -18.33
CA MET A 173 -15.48 -5.31 -18.30
C MET A 173 -16.45 -4.85 -19.40
N GLU A 174 -16.36 -5.41 -20.61
CA GLU A 174 -17.29 -5.11 -21.71
C GLU A 174 -18.72 -5.59 -21.42
N ARG A 175 -18.89 -6.76 -20.81
CA ARG A 175 -20.19 -7.25 -20.35
C ARG A 175 -20.78 -6.33 -19.28
N ILE A 176 -19.98 -5.88 -18.32
CA ILE A 176 -20.44 -4.92 -17.30
C ILE A 176 -20.79 -3.60 -17.97
N ALA A 177 -19.94 -3.09 -18.86
CA ALA A 177 -20.17 -1.82 -19.54
C ALA A 177 -21.50 -1.80 -20.31
N SER A 178 -21.87 -2.93 -20.93
CA SER A 178 -23.12 -3.08 -21.68
C SER A 178 -24.36 -3.36 -20.81
N SER A 179 -24.18 -3.91 -19.60
CA SER A 179 -25.28 -4.40 -18.77
C SER A 179 -25.32 -3.87 -17.33
N ALA A 180 -24.49 -2.89 -16.97
CA ALA A 180 -24.42 -2.33 -15.61
C ALA A 180 -25.78 -1.88 -15.06
N HIS A 181 -26.64 -1.30 -15.90
CA HIS A 181 -28.00 -0.87 -15.53
C HIS A 181 -28.94 -2.04 -15.15
N LEU A 182 -28.64 -3.25 -15.62
CA LEU A 182 -29.35 -4.48 -15.25
C LEU A 182 -28.71 -5.11 -14.00
N ILE A 183 -27.38 -5.24 -14.00
CA ILE A 183 -26.62 -5.86 -12.91
C ILE A 183 -26.79 -5.04 -11.63
N PHE A 184 -26.59 -3.72 -11.69
CA PHE A 184 -26.61 -2.79 -10.55
C PHE A 184 -27.83 -1.86 -10.58
N SER A 185 -28.96 -2.38 -11.06
CA SER A 185 -30.24 -1.66 -11.10
C SER A 185 -30.65 -1.13 -9.72
N GLY A 186 -31.66 -0.25 -9.68
CA GLY A 186 -32.20 0.28 -8.41
C GLY A 186 -32.71 -0.79 -7.44
N ASN A 187 -32.98 -2.01 -7.92
CA ASN A 187 -33.43 -3.15 -7.11
C ASN A 187 -32.27 -4.06 -6.66
N HIS A 188 -31.03 -3.78 -7.06
CA HIS A 188 -29.89 -4.57 -6.62
C HIS A 188 -29.77 -4.50 -5.08
N PRO A 189 -29.59 -5.60 -4.34
CA PRO A 189 -29.66 -5.56 -2.88
C PRO A 189 -28.68 -4.61 -2.19
N LEU A 190 -27.49 -4.38 -2.76
CA LEU A 190 -26.56 -3.34 -2.29
C LEU A 190 -27.21 -1.94 -2.18
N ARG A 191 -28.19 -1.63 -3.03
CA ARG A 191 -28.89 -0.33 -3.09
C ARG A 191 -29.72 -0.02 -1.86
N ARG A 192 -29.93 -1.00 -0.98
CA ARG A 192 -30.55 -0.75 0.32
C ARG A 192 -29.62 -0.02 1.28
N ALA A 193 -28.31 0.04 1.05
CA ALA A 193 -27.43 0.81 1.92
C ALA A 193 -27.70 2.31 1.79
N LYS A 194 -27.56 3.06 2.90
CA LYS A 194 -27.79 4.51 2.94
C LYS A 194 -26.88 5.27 1.98
N LYS A 195 -25.64 4.80 1.87
CA LYS A 195 -24.63 5.26 0.92
C LYS A 195 -24.12 4.07 0.15
N VAL A 196 -23.92 4.25 -1.16
CA VAL A 196 -23.38 3.23 -2.06
C VAL A 196 -22.26 3.84 -2.87
N CYS A 197 -21.14 3.14 -3.02
CA CYS A 197 -20.05 3.55 -3.89
C CYS A 197 -19.40 2.38 -4.62
N ALA A 198 -18.60 2.69 -5.64
CA ALA A 198 -17.75 1.75 -6.35
C ALA A 198 -16.27 2.02 -6.06
N MET A 199 -15.48 0.95 -5.95
CA MET A 199 -14.03 0.97 -5.78
C MET A 199 -13.38 0.01 -6.77
N TYR A 200 -12.37 0.48 -7.50
CA TYR A 200 -11.73 -0.29 -8.57
C TYR A 200 -10.27 -0.60 -8.22
N HIS A 201 -9.96 -1.87 -8.04
CA HIS A 201 -8.65 -2.40 -7.66
C HIS A 201 -8.03 -3.15 -8.85
N LEU A 202 -7.84 -2.41 -9.95
CA LEU A 202 -7.24 -2.87 -11.20
C LEU A 202 -6.39 -1.74 -11.78
N TYR A 203 -5.38 -2.11 -12.57
CA TYR A 203 -4.47 -1.17 -13.21
C TYR A 203 -4.76 -1.07 -14.71
N PRO A 204 -5.47 -0.02 -15.18
CA PRO A 204 -5.71 0.17 -16.60
C PRO A 204 -4.40 0.40 -17.35
N THR A 205 -4.17 -0.40 -18.38
CA THR A 205 -2.98 -0.34 -19.23
C THR A 205 -3.32 -0.13 -20.70
N GLY A 206 -2.38 0.52 -21.42
CA GLY A 206 -2.43 0.66 -22.87
C GLY A 206 -1.98 -0.58 -23.65
N PHE A 207 -1.50 -1.62 -22.96
CA PHE A 207 -1.10 -2.88 -23.61
C PHE A 207 -2.30 -3.66 -24.12
N GLU A 208 -2.10 -4.34 -25.25
CA GLU A 208 -2.99 -5.40 -25.69
C GLU A 208 -3.02 -6.51 -24.64
N GLU A 209 -4.20 -7.08 -24.46
CA GLU A 209 -4.43 -8.13 -23.47
C GLU A 209 -3.55 -9.35 -23.76
N HIS A 210 -2.96 -9.93 -22.72
CA HIS A 210 -1.96 -11.01 -22.79
C HIS A 210 -0.60 -10.62 -23.39
N CYS A 211 -0.39 -9.36 -23.76
CA CYS A 211 0.89 -8.87 -24.26
C CYS A 211 1.67 -8.03 -23.25
N VAL A 212 1.28 -8.12 -21.98
CA VAL A 212 2.02 -7.51 -20.89
C VAL A 212 3.40 -8.18 -20.79
N PRO A 213 4.52 -7.44 -20.76
CA PRO A 213 5.87 -8.01 -20.76
C PRO A 213 6.14 -8.90 -19.53
N THR A 214 5.91 -10.21 -19.66
CA THR A 214 5.97 -11.18 -18.55
C THR A 214 7.33 -11.30 -17.86
N SER A 215 8.42 -10.80 -18.47
CA SER A 215 9.74 -10.77 -17.85
C SER A 215 10.02 -9.50 -17.04
N GLU A 216 9.31 -8.40 -17.31
CA GLU A 216 9.53 -7.09 -16.68
C GLU A 216 8.46 -6.78 -15.62
N THR A 217 7.25 -7.33 -15.74
CA THR A 217 6.12 -7.09 -14.82
C THR A 217 6.19 -7.84 -13.48
N GLY A 218 7.37 -8.25 -13.05
CA GLY A 218 7.54 -9.02 -11.81
C GLY A 218 7.01 -10.46 -11.89
N GLY A 219 7.01 -11.15 -10.75
CA GLY A 219 6.70 -12.58 -10.67
C GLY A 219 5.22 -12.94 -10.86
N ASP A 220 4.33 -11.96 -11.06
CA ASP A 220 2.89 -12.18 -11.17
C ASP A 220 2.37 -12.33 -12.60
N GLY A 221 3.21 -12.14 -13.62
CA GLY A 221 2.80 -12.27 -15.02
C GLY A 221 1.73 -11.26 -15.47
N GLY A 222 1.69 -10.06 -14.86
CA GLY A 222 0.79 -8.98 -15.24
C GLY A 222 -0.60 -9.08 -14.62
N ALA A 223 -0.69 -9.63 -13.41
CA ALA A 223 -1.96 -9.73 -12.69
C ALA A 223 -2.55 -8.33 -12.44
N ALA A 224 -3.87 -8.20 -12.58
CA ALA A 224 -4.61 -6.94 -12.43
C ALA A 224 -4.29 -5.83 -13.47
N LEU A 225 -3.36 -6.03 -14.41
CA LEU A 225 -3.17 -5.14 -15.55
C LEU A 225 -4.26 -5.42 -16.59
N VAL A 226 -5.12 -4.44 -16.85
CA VAL A 226 -6.34 -4.62 -17.66
C VAL A 226 -6.45 -3.59 -18.79
N ASP A 227 -7.15 -3.93 -19.87
CA ASP A 227 -7.41 -3.01 -21.01
C ASP A 227 -8.05 -1.69 -20.54
N GLN A 228 -7.34 -0.58 -20.73
CA GLN A 228 -7.78 0.73 -20.24
C GLN A 228 -9.12 1.17 -20.85
N LYS A 229 -9.37 0.91 -22.13
CA LYS A 229 -10.61 1.36 -22.81
C LYS A 229 -11.83 0.66 -22.24
N ALA A 230 -11.75 -0.65 -22.05
CA ALA A 230 -12.81 -1.44 -21.46
C ALA A 230 -13.01 -1.09 -19.98
N PHE A 231 -11.92 -0.85 -19.25
CA PHE A 231 -11.95 -0.44 -17.85
C PHE A 231 -12.70 0.89 -17.65
N PHE A 232 -12.34 1.96 -18.36
CA PHE A 232 -13.03 3.25 -18.20
C PHE A 232 -14.48 3.22 -18.71
N ARG A 233 -14.78 2.44 -19.76
CA ARG A 233 -16.18 2.20 -20.19
C ARG A 233 -17.00 1.48 -19.11
N MET A 234 -16.41 0.52 -18.41
CA MET A 234 -17.04 -0.15 -17.28
C MET A 234 -17.30 0.84 -16.14
N MET A 235 -16.31 1.64 -15.74
CA MET A 235 -16.48 2.66 -14.70
C MET A 235 -17.63 3.62 -15.03
N GLN A 236 -17.60 4.21 -16.24
CA GLN A 236 -18.65 5.11 -16.72
C GLN A 236 -20.04 4.44 -16.75
N ALA A 237 -20.11 3.15 -17.09
CA ALA A 237 -21.38 2.42 -17.06
C ALA A 237 -21.93 2.24 -15.64
N VAL A 238 -21.07 1.96 -14.66
CA VAL A 238 -21.43 1.86 -13.25
C VAL A 238 -21.85 3.23 -12.71
N GLU A 239 -21.10 4.28 -13.01
CA GLU A 239 -21.42 5.67 -12.65
C GLU A 239 -22.79 6.10 -13.20
N ARG A 240 -23.10 5.74 -14.46
CA ARG A 240 -24.42 6.00 -15.08
C ARG A 240 -25.59 5.31 -14.39
N THR A 241 -25.34 4.28 -13.57
CA THR A 241 -26.39 3.69 -12.72
C THR A 241 -26.65 4.51 -11.46
N GLY A 242 -25.91 5.59 -11.22
CA GLY A 242 -25.97 6.39 -10.00
C GLY A 242 -25.18 5.77 -8.83
N ILE A 243 -24.13 4.98 -9.10
CA ILE A 243 -23.16 4.55 -8.08
C ILE A 243 -21.89 5.39 -8.29
N PRO A 244 -21.54 6.31 -7.37
CA PRO A 244 -20.32 7.09 -7.50
C PRO A 244 -19.06 6.24 -7.32
N SER A 245 -18.07 6.46 -8.18
CA SER A 245 -16.71 5.95 -7.99
C SER A 245 -16.03 6.72 -6.85
N ARG A 246 -15.49 6.01 -5.86
CA ARG A 246 -14.79 6.61 -4.69
C ARG A 246 -13.35 6.14 -4.54
N PHE A 247 -12.90 5.20 -5.38
CA PHE A 247 -11.51 4.77 -5.47
C PHE A 247 -11.23 4.19 -6.88
N PRO A 248 -10.12 4.57 -7.55
CA PRO A 248 -9.15 5.62 -7.20
C PRO A 248 -9.78 7.02 -7.21
N HIS A 249 -10.45 7.37 -8.30
CA HIS A 249 -11.21 8.62 -8.46
C HIS A 249 -12.44 8.37 -9.36
N ASP A 250 -13.17 9.41 -9.71
CA ASP A 250 -14.14 9.33 -10.81
C ASP A 250 -13.44 8.96 -12.13
N SER A 251 -14.20 8.36 -13.05
CA SER A 251 -13.65 7.80 -14.28
C SER A 251 -12.88 8.84 -15.12
N GLY A 252 -13.37 10.07 -15.20
CA GLY A 252 -12.75 11.13 -16.00
C GLY A 252 -11.43 11.60 -15.41
N PHE A 253 -11.40 11.91 -14.11
CA PHE A 253 -10.17 12.35 -13.46
C PHE A 253 -9.13 11.22 -13.37
N TYR A 254 -9.55 9.99 -13.12
CA TYR A 254 -8.63 8.85 -13.11
C TYR A 254 -8.01 8.59 -14.48
N GLU A 255 -8.79 8.65 -15.58
CA GLU A 255 -8.26 8.53 -16.94
C GLU A 255 -7.21 9.62 -17.23
N LEU A 256 -7.47 10.87 -16.80
CA LEU A 256 -6.55 11.98 -16.98
C LEU A 256 -5.21 11.74 -16.27
N LEU A 257 -5.23 11.23 -15.03
CA LEU A 257 -4.02 10.90 -14.28
C LEU A 257 -3.27 9.70 -14.90
N ALA A 258 -3.95 8.58 -15.09
CA ALA A 258 -3.35 7.33 -15.59
C ALA A 258 -2.77 7.49 -17.01
N SER A 259 -3.43 8.28 -17.87
CA SER A 259 -2.94 8.59 -19.22
C SER A 259 -1.68 9.47 -19.23
N LYS A 260 -1.37 10.15 -18.12
CA LYS A 260 -0.27 11.12 -17.97
C LYS A 260 -0.31 12.28 -18.98
N ARG A 261 -1.44 12.49 -19.68
CA ARG A 261 -1.60 13.54 -20.70
C ARG A 261 -1.49 14.95 -20.12
N TRP A 262 -1.83 15.09 -18.83
CA TRP A 262 -1.70 16.35 -18.10
C TRP A 262 -0.29 16.94 -18.17
N THR A 263 0.76 16.12 -18.30
CA THR A 263 2.17 16.56 -18.36
C THR A 263 2.44 17.52 -19.52
N TYR A 264 2.00 17.19 -20.73
CA TYR A 264 2.18 18.05 -21.90
C TYR A 264 1.03 19.04 -22.10
N TYR A 265 -0.17 18.78 -21.58
CA TYR A 265 -1.25 19.78 -21.57
C TYR A 265 -0.90 20.98 -20.68
N MET A 266 -0.25 20.74 -19.55
CA MET A 266 0.11 21.77 -18.57
C MET A 266 1.54 22.30 -18.72
N ALA A 267 2.30 21.84 -19.74
CA ALA A 267 3.71 22.17 -19.89
C ALA A 267 3.98 23.69 -19.94
N HIS A 268 3.08 24.51 -20.46
CA HIS A 268 3.26 25.96 -20.53
C HIS A 268 2.72 26.73 -19.32
N VAL A 269 2.29 26.06 -18.24
CA VAL A 269 1.78 26.72 -17.03
C VAL A 269 2.96 26.99 -16.08
N PRO A 270 3.43 28.25 -15.93
CA PRO A 270 4.73 28.53 -15.32
C PRO A 270 4.82 28.12 -13.85
N TYR A 271 3.76 28.34 -13.07
CA TYR A 271 3.70 28.07 -11.63
C TYR A 271 3.58 26.58 -11.28
N LEU A 272 3.29 25.71 -12.26
CA LEU A 272 3.26 24.25 -12.05
C LEU A 272 4.64 23.60 -12.21
N GLN A 273 5.66 24.37 -12.61
CA GLN A 273 7.06 23.94 -12.66
C GLN A 273 7.30 22.60 -13.38
N LEU A 274 6.55 22.34 -14.46
CA LEU A 274 6.77 21.15 -15.28
C LEU A 274 8.07 21.26 -16.08
N PRO A 275 8.82 20.15 -16.26
CA PRO A 275 9.88 20.07 -17.27
C PRO A 275 9.29 20.24 -18.66
N ALA A 276 10.10 20.69 -19.62
CA ALA A 276 9.71 20.71 -21.02
C ALA A 276 9.24 19.30 -21.42
N THR A 277 7.99 19.21 -21.89
CA THR A 277 7.33 17.94 -22.21
C THR A 277 6.45 18.13 -23.44
N VAL A 278 6.51 17.18 -24.37
CA VAL A 278 5.72 17.17 -25.61
C VAL A 278 5.11 15.80 -25.83
N ALA A 279 3.97 15.77 -26.52
CA ALA A 279 3.41 14.53 -27.06
C ALA A 279 3.99 14.30 -28.46
N LEU A 280 4.49 13.09 -28.71
CA LEU A 280 4.88 12.63 -30.03
C LEU A 280 3.80 11.66 -30.55
N PRO A 281 2.93 12.09 -31.47
CA PRO A 281 1.89 11.23 -32.03
C PRO A 281 2.48 9.96 -32.64
N ARG A 282 1.88 8.80 -32.35
CA ARG A 282 2.33 7.51 -32.87
C ARG A 282 2.41 7.49 -34.40
N MET A 283 1.46 8.15 -35.07
CA MET A 283 1.46 8.28 -36.53
C MET A 283 2.80 8.83 -37.05
N LEU A 284 3.44 9.78 -36.36
CA LEU A 284 4.73 10.34 -36.77
C LEU A 284 5.88 9.35 -36.58
N ILE A 285 5.78 8.43 -35.63
CA ILE A 285 6.76 7.37 -35.40
C ILE A 285 6.64 6.31 -36.51
N GLU A 286 5.41 5.93 -36.87
CA GLU A 286 5.13 4.90 -37.88
C GLU A 286 5.30 5.40 -39.33
N GLN A 287 5.35 6.71 -39.54
CA GLN A 287 5.59 7.32 -40.84
C GLN A 287 6.93 6.85 -41.45
N GLY A 288 6.99 6.82 -42.78
CA GLY A 288 8.23 6.47 -43.48
C GLY A 288 8.70 5.02 -43.28
N ARG A 289 7.79 4.10 -42.92
CA ARG A 289 8.09 2.71 -42.51
C ARG A 289 8.73 2.60 -41.13
N GLY A 290 8.29 3.42 -40.17
CA GLY A 290 8.77 3.34 -38.79
C GLY A 290 10.10 4.07 -38.55
N ASP A 291 10.39 5.15 -39.30
CA ASP A 291 11.64 5.90 -39.15
C ASP A 291 11.66 6.72 -37.84
N CYS A 292 12.12 6.06 -36.78
CA CYS A 292 12.27 6.67 -35.46
C CYS A 292 13.28 7.84 -35.45
N MET A 293 14.20 7.95 -36.41
CA MET A 293 15.16 9.07 -36.44
C MET A 293 14.50 10.39 -36.82
N GLN A 294 13.60 10.35 -37.79
CA GLN A 294 12.83 11.53 -38.19
C GLN A 294 11.85 11.95 -37.09
N ALA A 295 11.18 10.97 -36.48
CA ALA A 295 10.28 11.22 -35.34
C ALA A 295 11.03 11.83 -34.14
N ALA A 296 12.22 11.32 -33.83
CA ALA A 296 13.11 11.90 -32.81
C ALA A 296 13.52 13.34 -33.15
N SER A 297 13.80 13.65 -34.43
CA SER A 297 14.11 15.02 -34.87
C SER A 297 12.97 15.99 -34.55
N TRP A 298 11.74 15.63 -34.93
CA TRP A 298 10.56 16.46 -34.67
C TRP A 298 10.30 16.62 -33.18
N ALA A 299 10.47 15.56 -32.39
CA ALA A 299 10.34 15.61 -30.94
C ALA A 299 11.39 16.55 -30.31
N CYS A 300 12.67 16.47 -30.72
CA CYS A 300 13.72 17.37 -30.23
C CYS A 300 13.43 18.84 -30.56
N GLU A 301 12.98 19.14 -31.79
CA GLU A 301 12.59 20.50 -32.20
C GLU A 301 11.42 21.05 -31.38
N ALA A 302 10.37 20.25 -31.21
CA ALA A 302 9.20 20.62 -30.41
C ALA A 302 9.56 20.81 -28.93
N LEU A 303 10.41 19.94 -28.39
CA LEU A 303 10.88 20.00 -27.00
C LEU A 303 11.72 21.26 -26.75
N LYS A 304 12.59 21.62 -27.70
CA LYS A 304 13.35 22.88 -27.66
C LYS A 304 12.42 24.10 -27.63
N ALA A 305 11.44 24.15 -28.52
CA ALA A 305 10.47 25.25 -28.56
C ALA A 305 9.62 25.34 -27.28
N CYS A 306 9.20 24.19 -26.73
CA CYS A 306 8.48 24.10 -25.46
C CYS A 306 9.33 24.68 -24.31
N ARG A 307 10.60 24.28 -24.21
CA ARG A 307 11.53 24.77 -23.19
C ARG A 307 11.77 26.28 -23.32
N GLU A 308 12.06 26.78 -24.52
CA GLU A 308 12.24 28.22 -24.77
C GLU A 308 11.01 29.02 -24.34
N LYS A 309 9.81 28.52 -24.62
CA LYS A 309 8.56 29.15 -24.21
C LYS A 309 8.37 29.12 -22.69
N GLN A 310 8.65 28.00 -22.03
CA GLN A 310 8.58 27.88 -20.57
C GLN A 310 9.51 28.90 -19.89
N HIS A 311 10.77 28.99 -20.31
CA HIS A 311 11.73 29.96 -19.78
C HIS A 311 11.23 31.40 -19.97
N ALA A 312 10.73 31.74 -21.16
CA ALA A 312 10.18 33.06 -21.43
C ALA A 312 8.99 33.41 -20.51
N LEU A 313 8.10 32.44 -20.24
CA LEU A 313 6.95 32.63 -19.34
C LEU A 313 7.36 32.77 -17.87
N ARG A 314 8.49 32.18 -17.47
CA ARG A 314 9.07 32.29 -16.12
C ARG A 314 10.00 33.49 -15.96
N GLY A 315 10.31 34.21 -17.03
CA GLY A 315 11.31 35.29 -17.01
C GLY A 315 12.74 34.76 -16.80
N GLU A 316 13.00 33.51 -17.15
CA GLU A 316 14.29 32.84 -17.02
C GLU A 316 15.08 32.88 -18.34
N SER A 317 16.40 32.90 -18.27
CA SER A 317 17.25 32.73 -19.46
C SER A 317 17.26 31.26 -19.90
N CYS A 318 16.97 31.00 -21.18
CA CYS A 318 17.14 29.67 -21.77
C CYS A 318 18.59 29.52 -22.26
N SER A 319 19.37 28.63 -21.65
CA SER A 319 20.74 28.31 -22.09
C SER A 319 20.92 26.81 -22.32
N GLY A 320 21.71 26.46 -23.34
CA GLY A 320 22.01 25.06 -23.70
C GLY A 320 20.99 24.44 -24.66
N GLU A 321 21.27 23.24 -25.17
CA GLU A 321 20.33 22.42 -25.95
C GLU A 321 19.69 21.33 -25.08
N VAL A 322 18.56 20.77 -25.50
CA VAL A 322 18.01 19.58 -24.80
C VAL A 322 18.76 18.37 -25.33
N THR A 323 19.69 17.85 -24.56
CA THR A 323 20.59 16.76 -24.99
C THR A 323 20.17 15.39 -24.46
N LYS A 324 19.35 15.33 -23.42
CA LYS A 324 18.88 14.07 -22.82
C LYS A 324 17.51 14.23 -22.17
N GLY A 325 16.85 13.10 -21.95
CA GLY A 325 15.49 13.06 -21.43
C GLY A 325 14.96 11.67 -21.17
N VAL A 326 13.64 11.60 -21.07
CA VAL A 326 12.88 10.36 -20.91
C VAL A 326 11.76 10.29 -21.93
N ALA A 327 11.53 9.10 -22.47
CA ALA A 327 10.37 8.76 -23.28
C ALA A 327 9.49 7.81 -22.45
N LYS A 328 8.17 8.06 -22.42
CA LYS A 328 7.25 7.38 -21.52
C LYS A 328 5.96 6.97 -22.23
N LEU A 329 5.37 5.86 -21.80
CA LEU A 329 3.98 5.50 -22.09
C LEU A 329 3.04 6.05 -21.00
N GLY A 330 1.87 6.54 -21.43
CA GLY A 330 0.70 6.66 -20.56
C GLY A 330 0.11 5.27 -20.27
N PHE A 331 -0.75 5.15 -19.26
CA PHE A 331 -1.34 3.87 -18.84
C PHE A 331 -0.27 2.77 -18.64
N SER A 332 0.82 3.16 -18.00
CA SER A 332 1.93 2.29 -17.62
C SER A 332 2.27 2.55 -16.16
N TRP A 333 2.56 1.47 -15.44
CA TRP A 333 2.65 1.38 -14.00
C TRP A 333 4.08 1.06 -13.56
N GLU A 334 4.44 1.45 -12.34
CA GLU A 334 5.71 1.07 -11.68
C GLU A 334 6.98 1.38 -12.50
N ALA A 335 6.94 2.44 -13.30
CA ALA A 335 8.04 2.89 -14.17
C ALA A 335 8.49 1.88 -15.25
N LEU A 336 7.71 0.84 -15.55
CA LEU A 336 8.04 -0.19 -16.54
C LEU A 336 8.40 0.39 -17.92
N ASP A 337 7.62 1.36 -18.42
CA ASP A 337 7.78 1.89 -19.79
C ASP A 337 8.32 3.31 -19.81
N VAL A 338 9.37 3.55 -19.02
CA VAL A 338 10.12 4.81 -18.99
C VAL A 338 11.55 4.55 -19.47
N LYS A 339 11.89 5.05 -20.66
CA LYS A 339 13.21 4.87 -21.27
C LYS A 339 14.00 6.17 -21.25
N PHE A 340 15.18 6.15 -20.66
CA PHE A 340 16.16 7.24 -20.75
C PHE A 340 16.70 7.36 -22.18
N TRP A 341 16.95 8.58 -22.62
CA TRP A 341 17.61 8.84 -23.89
C TRP A 341 18.64 9.95 -23.79
N GLU A 342 19.69 9.84 -24.61
CA GLU A 342 20.70 10.87 -24.80
C GLU A 342 21.02 11.04 -26.30
N GLY A 343 21.01 12.28 -26.75
CA GLY A 343 21.07 12.66 -28.16
C GLY A 343 19.85 12.20 -28.97
N GLN A 344 19.74 12.71 -30.18
CA GLN A 344 18.65 12.35 -31.10
C GLN A 344 18.63 10.85 -31.41
N ARG A 345 19.80 10.22 -31.54
CA ARG A 345 19.90 8.77 -31.80
C ARG A 345 19.44 7.94 -30.60
N GLY A 346 19.75 8.36 -29.37
CA GLY A 346 19.25 7.70 -28.17
C GLY A 346 17.73 7.82 -28.07
N LEU A 347 17.17 8.99 -28.43
CA LEU A 347 15.72 9.17 -28.49
C LEU A 347 15.09 8.23 -29.52
N ALA A 348 15.65 8.14 -30.74
CA ALA A 348 15.17 7.21 -31.76
C ALA A 348 15.18 5.74 -31.27
N THR A 349 16.23 5.33 -30.54
CA THR A 349 16.28 4.01 -29.90
C THR A 349 15.16 3.83 -28.88
N ALA A 350 14.92 4.82 -28.01
CA ALA A 350 13.85 4.75 -27.01
C ALA A 350 12.46 4.68 -27.66
N LEU A 351 12.23 5.43 -28.75
CA LEU A 351 10.99 5.36 -29.53
C LEU A 351 10.79 3.96 -30.11
N SER A 352 11.83 3.39 -30.72
CA SER A 352 11.79 2.04 -31.28
C SER A 352 11.55 0.99 -30.19
N GLN A 353 12.21 1.11 -29.03
CA GLN A 353 11.99 0.20 -27.90
C GLN A 353 10.56 0.21 -27.39
N LEU A 354 9.93 1.39 -27.29
CA LEU A 354 8.57 1.53 -26.80
C LEU A 354 7.49 1.14 -27.83
N THR A 355 7.79 1.13 -29.13
CA THR A 355 6.76 0.93 -30.19
C THR A 355 7.00 -0.27 -31.09
N GLN A 356 8.24 -0.73 -31.24
CA GLN A 356 8.67 -1.67 -32.29
C GLN A 356 9.45 -2.90 -31.78
N VAL A 357 9.80 -2.99 -30.49
CA VAL A 357 10.65 -4.07 -29.96
C VAL A 357 9.96 -4.99 -28.94
N ILE A 358 9.75 -6.23 -29.37
CA ILE A 358 9.62 -7.51 -28.66
C ILE A 358 10.27 -8.52 -29.61
N GLU A 359 11.31 -9.21 -29.18
CA GLU A 359 11.91 -10.28 -29.97
C GLU A 359 11.11 -11.57 -29.81
N ILE A 360 10.43 -12.01 -30.88
CA ILE A 360 9.76 -13.32 -30.96
C ILE A 360 10.46 -14.10 -32.07
N SER A 361 11.12 -15.20 -31.71
CA SER A 361 11.79 -16.08 -32.68
C SER A 361 12.80 -15.36 -33.59
N ASP A 362 13.64 -14.49 -33.00
CA ASP A 362 14.63 -13.65 -33.69
C ASP A 362 14.01 -12.62 -34.67
N GLU A 363 12.70 -12.39 -34.61
CA GLU A 363 11.99 -11.31 -35.30
C GLU A 363 11.57 -10.21 -34.32
N LEU A 364 11.85 -8.95 -34.67
CA LEU A 364 11.38 -7.79 -33.92
C LEU A 364 9.89 -7.58 -34.21
N THR A 365 9.04 -7.94 -33.26
CA THR A 365 7.60 -7.67 -33.22
C THR A 365 7.34 -6.48 -32.28
N GLY A 366 6.40 -5.58 -32.56
CA GLY A 366 6.20 -4.39 -31.71
C GLY A 366 5.75 -4.73 -30.28
N GLN A 367 6.02 -3.87 -29.29
CA GLN A 367 5.21 -3.86 -28.06
C GLN A 367 3.78 -3.50 -28.47
N PRO A 368 2.80 -4.40 -28.35
CA PRO A 368 1.47 -4.15 -28.86
C PRO A 368 0.71 -3.34 -27.80
N HIS A 369 0.94 -2.03 -27.80
CA HIS A 369 0.12 -1.08 -27.04
C HIS A 369 -0.70 -0.24 -28.02
N ASP A 370 -1.85 0.28 -27.62
CA ASP A 370 -2.79 0.99 -28.50
C ASP A 370 -2.84 2.52 -28.30
N LEU A 371 -1.84 3.04 -27.58
CA LEU A 371 -1.68 4.46 -27.23
C LEU A 371 -1.46 5.36 -28.47
N GLU A 372 -2.09 6.53 -28.45
CA GLU A 372 -2.03 7.47 -29.58
C GLU A 372 -0.73 8.29 -29.68
N ALA A 373 0.05 8.38 -28.60
CA ALA A 373 1.24 9.21 -28.52
C ALA A 373 2.19 8.73 -27.41
N LEU A 374 3.48 9.01 -27.58
CA LEU A 374 4.51 8.88 -26.55
C LEU A 374 4.73 10.23 -25.89
N ILE A 375 5.08 10.22 -24.60
CA ILE A 375 5.40 11.42 -23.82
C ILE A 375 6.91 11.60 -23.84
N ILE A 376 7.40 12.69 -24.44
CA ILE A 376 8.83 13.01 -24.54
C ILE A 376 9.12 14.19 -23.64
N GLN A 377 9.98 14.00 -22.64
CA GLN A 377 10.26 14.98 -21.60
C GLN A 377 11.78 15.18 -21.46
N GLU A 378 12.19 16.42 -21.20
CA GLU A 378 13.60 16.72 -20.90
C GLU A 378 14.07 16.07 -19.59
N PHE A 379 15.36 15.77 -19.49
CA PHE A 379 15.91 15.26 -18.24
C PHE A 379 16.11 16.42 -17.27
N VAL A 380 15.59 16.27 -16.05
CA VAL A 380 15.83 17.22 -14.97
C VAL A 380 16.95 16.68 -14.10
N GLU A 381 18.05 17.42 -14.00
CA GLU A 381 19.08 17.15 -13.00
C GLU A 381 18.52 17.41 -11.59
N HIS A 382 18.68 16.46 -10.70
CA HIS A 382 18.15 16.53 -9.34
C HIS A 382 19.01 15.71 -8.38
N ASP A 383 18.98 16.10 -7.11
CA ASP A 383 19.66 15.38 -6.05
C ASP A 383 18.78 14.24 -5.50
N LEU A 384 17.46 14.45 -5.46
CA LEU A 384 16.44 13.52 -4.97
C LEU A 384 15.04 13.80 -5.52
N GLU A 385 14.12 12.87 -5.29
CA GLU A 385 12.69 13.01 -5.49
C GLU A 385 12.01 13.23 -4.12
N ALA A 386 11.10 14.20 -4.04
CA ALA A 386 10.27 14.47 -2.86
C ALA A 386 8.81 14.12 -3.17
N ARG A 387 8.26 13.13 -2.47
CA ARG A 387 6.88 12.65 -2.60
C ARG A 387 6.00 13.26 -1.52
N LEU A 388 5.16 14.22 -1.90
CA LEU A 388 4.21 14.90 -1.02
C LEU A 388 2.89 14.13 -1.00
N TYR A 389 2.55 13.58 0.17
CA TYR A 389 1.30 12.88 0.39
C TYR A 389 0.24 13.87 0.90
N VAL A 390 -0.81 14.07 0.12
CA VAL A 390 -1.90 14.98 0.45
C VAL A 390 -3.13 14.17 0.82
N VAL A 391 -3.71 14.44 1.98
CA VAL A 391 -4.91 13.76 2.50
C VAL A 391 -5.94 14.81 2.90
N ASN A 392 -7.15 14.72 2.35
CA ASN A 392 -8.19 15.76 2.44
C ASN A 392 -7.69 17.18 2.06
N GLY A 393 -6.78 17.27 1.10
CA GLY A 393 -6.25 18.53 0.60
C GLY A 393 -5.14 19.15 1.45
N GLU A 394 -4.72 18.50 2.53
CA GLU A 394 -3.62 18.93 3.38
C GLU A 394 -2.40 18.02 3.19
N VAL A 395 -1.19 18.60 3.17
CA VAL A 395 0.05 17.81 3.04
C VAL A 395 0.35 17.13 4.37
N GLU A 396 0.21 15.81 4.42
CA GLU A 396 0.40 15.01 5.64
C GLU A 396 1.87 14.67 5.92
N THR A 397 2.62 14.32 4.89
CA THR A 397 4.03 13.95 5.02
C THR A 397 4.76 14.11 3.69
N ILE A 398 6.08 14.18 3.77
CA ILE A 398 6.99 14.05 2.64
C ILE A 398 7.78 12.76 2.85
N ILE A 399 7.98 11.99 1.79
CA ILE A 399 8.94 10.88 1.76
C ILE A 399 9.89 11.15 0.60
N TYR A 400 11.18 10.88 0.79
CA TYR A 400 12.19 11.15 -0.21
C TYR A 400 12.64 9.85 -0.86
N THR A 401 12.82 9.88 -2.17
CA THR A 401 13.23 8.72 -2.96
C THR A 401 14.34 9.09 -3.93
N LYS A 402 15.10 8.09 -4.37
CA LYS A 402 16.17 8.28 -5.35
C LYS A 402 16.38 7.02 -6.17
N PHE A 403 16.45 7.17 -7.49
CA PHE A 403 16.98 6.14 -8.37
C PHE A 403 18.48 6.38 -8.58
N CYS A 404 19.31 5.48 -8.06
CA CYS A 404 20.75 5.70 -8.03
C CYS A 404 21.47 5.24 -9.32
N LYS A 405 20.79 4.53 -10.23
CA LYS A 405 21.42 3.97 -11.43
C LYS A 405 20.49 3.96 -12.64
N ILE A 406 21.08 4.20 -13.82
CA ILE A 406 20.47 3.85 -15.12
C ILE A 406 20.99 2.46 -15.51
N LYS A 407 20.08 1.52 -15.74
CA LYS A 407 20.35 0.14 -16.13
C LYS A 407 20.76 0.06 -17.62
N PRO A 408 21.37 -1.04 -18.09
CA PRO A 408 21.75 -1.21 -19.50
C PRO A 408 20.59 -1.13 -20.50
N ASN A 409 19.37 -1.42 -20.07
CA ASN A 409 18.13 -1.31 -20.87
C ASN A 409 17.52 0.11 -20.83
N ASN A 410 18.25 1.11 -20.37
CA ASN A 410 17.84 2.51 -20.23
C ASN A 410 16.71 2.77 -19.19
N GLU A 411 16.44 1.81 -18.32
CA GLU A 411 15.52 2.00 -17.20
C GLU A 411 16.23 2.49 -15.94
N PHE A 412 15.46 3.02 -15.00
CA PHE A 412 15.95 3.44 -13.70
C PHE A 412 15.99 2.25 -12.72
N GLY A 413 16.98 2.23 -11.83
CA GLY A 413 17.19 1.18 -10.83
C GLY A 413 17.97 1.68 -9.60
N ASP A 414 18.24 0.75 -8.67
CA ASP A 414 18.82 1.04 -7.35
C ASP A 414 17.99 2.10 -6.59
N PHE A 415 16.72 1.75 -6.37
CA PHE A 415 15.74 2.58 -5.68
C PHE A 415 16.06 2.66 -4.19
N LYS A 416 16.13 3.88 -3.66
CA LYS A 416 16.35 4.17 -2.24
C LYS A 416 15.25 5.08 -1.71
N GLU A 417 14.99 4.95 -0.41
CA GLU A 417 14.00 5.74 0.32
C GLU A 417 14.60 6.34 1.59
N ALA A 418 14.08 7.49 2.00
CA ALA A 418 14.39 8.17 3.24
C ALA A 418 13.10 8.75 3.83
N PHE A 419 12.87 8.51 5.12
CA PHE A 419 11.62 8.87 5.81
C PHE A 419 11.76 10.12 6.68
N SER A 420 12.97 10.68 6.74
CA SER A 420 13.32 11.91 7.46
C SER A 420 14.08 12.89 6.58
N SER A 421 13.95 14.19 6.88
CA SER A 421 14.72 15.24 6.19
C SER A 421 16.22 15.13 6.48
N GLU A 422 16.61 14.58 7.64
CA GLU A 422 17.99 14.36 8.03
C GLU A 422 18.68 13.32 7.12
N GLU A 423 18.03 12.18 6.87
CA GLU A 423 18.51 11.15 5.94
C GLU A 423 18.58 11.70 4.51
N ALA A 424 17.52 12.37 4.06
CA ALA A 424 17.47 12.96 2.73
C ALA A 424 18.52 14.07 2.52
N GLY A 425 18.83 14.84 3.58
CA GLY A 425 19.86 15.87 3.56
C GLY A 425 21.26 15.31 3.25
N GLN A 426 21.53 14.04 3.59
CA GLN A 426 22.78 13.38 3.23
C GLN A 426 22.94 13.21 1.72
N TRP A 427 21.84 13.06 0.98
CA TRP A 427 21.87 13.00 -0.49
C TRP A 427 22.15 14.36 -1.14
N MET A 428 22.09 15.44 -0.35
CA MET A 428 22.41 16.81 -0.76
C MET A 428 23.74 17.29 -0.15
N ASP A 429 24.66 16.38 0.15
CA ASP A 429 25.96 16.65 0.78
C ASP A 429 25.85 17.44 2.12
N GLY A 430 24.75 17.23 2.85
CA GLY A 430 24.45 17.91 4.11
C GLY A 430 23.85 19.31 3.97
N ASP A 431 23.49 19.76 2.76
CA ASP A 431 22.84 21.05 2.52
C ASP A 431 21.35 21.03 2.90
N VAL A 432 21.08 21.00 4.20
CA VAL A 432 19.73 21.02 4.79
C VAL A 432 18.97 22.30 4.44
N ALA A 433 19.68 23.42 4.19
CA ALA A 433 19.05 24.68 3.82
C ALA A 433 18.39 24.57 2.44
N THR A 434 19.10 24.00 1.46
CA THR A 434 18.53 23.72 0.14
C THR A 434 17.35 22.75 0.25
N LEU A 435 17.46 21.66 1.02
CA LEU A 435 16.34 20.72 1.19
C LEU A 435 15.08 21.42 1.71
N LYS A 436 15.20 22.24 2.76
CA LYS A 436 14.08 23.01 3.33
C LYS A 436 13.48 24.02 2.36
N ASP A 437 14.31 24.68 1.55
CA ASP A 437 13.84 25.58 0.49
C ASP A 437 13.08 24.79 -0.59
N GLY A 438 13.54 23.59 -0.94
CA GLY A 438 12.87 22.65 -1.84
C GLY A 438 11.52 22.18 -1.30
N GLU A 439 11.45 21.74 -0.05
CA GLU A 439 10.19 21.34 0.61
C GLU A 439 9.16 22.47 0.61
N ARG A 440 9.59 23.72 0.87
CA ARG A 440 8.72 24.89 0.80
C ARG A 440 8.14 25.05 -0.62
N GLN A 441 9.01 25.04 -1.63
CA GLN A 441 8.59 25.16 -3.04
C GLN A 441 7.65 24.02 -3.46
N CYS A 442 7.93 22.77 -3.06
CA CYS A 442 7.04 21.64 -3.34
C CYS A 442 5.63 21.87 -2.77
N ARG A 443 5.51 22.43 -1.56
CA ARG A 443 4.20 22.74 -0.95
C ARG A 443 3.47 23.86 -1.69
N GLU A 444 4.18 24.90 -2.11
CA GLU A 444 3.63 26.01 -2.91
C GLU A 444 3.10 25.48 -4.26
N ILE A 445 3.88 24.66 -4.96
CA ILE A 445 3.48 24.07 -6.25
C ILE A 445 2.33 23.07 -6.05
N ALA A 446 2.37 22.24 -5.01
CA ALA A 446 1.29 21.31 -4.68
C ALA A 446 -0.03 22.05 -4.40
N ALA A 447 -0.01 23.24 -3.80
CA ALA A 447 -1.22 24.05 -3.62
C ALA A 447 -1.85 24.44 -4.97
N HIS A 448 -1.03 24.85 -5.95
CA HIS A 448 -1.51 25.12 -7.30
C HIS A 448 -2.05 23.87 -8.01
N TRP A 449 -1.41 22.72 -7.81
CA TRP A 449 -1.94 21.46 -8.30
C TRP A 449 -3.26 21.10 -7.64
N MET A 450 -3.43 21.34 -6.34
CA MET A 450 -4.71 21.11 -5.65
C MET A 450 -5.82 22.01 -6.17
N ASP A 451 -5.53 23.26 -6.55
CA ASP A 451 -6.50 24.12 -7.23
C ASP A 451 -6.88 23.56 -8.61
N TRP A 452 -5.91 23.04 -9.35
CA TRP A 452 -6.17 22.34 -10.60
C TRP A 452 -7.02 21.08 -10.38
N VAL A 453 -6.70 20.23 -9.40
CA VAL A 453 -7.50 19.04 -9.05
C VAL A 453 -8.95 19.41 -8.76
N ARG A 454 -9.18 20.45 -7.93
CA ARG A 454 -10.53 20.95 -7.64
C ARG A 454 -11.27 21.42 -8.88
N SER A 455 -10.55 22.01 -9.86
CA SER A 455 -11.15 22.38 -11.15
C SER A 455 -11.55 21.18 -12.02
N GLN A 456 -10.91 20.03 -11.83
CA GLN A 456 -11.23 18.81 -12.57
C GLN A 456 -12.42 18.05 -11.96
N THR A 457 -12.50 17.98 -10.63
CA THR A 457 -13.43 17.07 -9.93
C THR A 457 -14.54 17.79 -9.16
N CYS A 458 -14.43 19.10 -8.97
CA CYS A 458 -15.26 19.89 -8.04
C CYS A 458 -15.23 19.39 -6.58
N GLN A 459 -14.30 18.49 -6.22
CA GLN A 459 -14.19 17.87 -4.92
C GLN A 459 -12.72 17.81 -4.49
N THR A 460 -12.49 17.78 -3.18
CA THR A 460 -11.16 17.44 -2.66
C THR A 460 -11.05 15.91 -2.60
N PRO A 461 -10.11 15.27 -3.32
CA PRO A 461 -9.95 13.83 -3.25
C PRO A 461 -9.54 13.38 -1.84
N PRO A 462 -9.88 12.15 -1.43
CA PRO A 462 -9.50 11.62 -0.12
C PRO A 462 -7.99 11.65 0.10
N GLY A 463 -7.25 11.32 -0.95
CA GLY A 463 -5.82 11.52 -1.03
C GLY A 463 -5.34 11.63 -2.46
N ILE A 464 -4.18 12.24 -2.63
CA ILE A 464 -3.42 12.33 -3.89
C ILE A 464 -1.94 12.50 -3.53
N ARG A 465 -1.02 12.02 -4.38
CA ARG A 465 0.43 12.20 -4.17
C ARG A 465 1.02 13.06 -5.28
N PHE A 466 1.89 13.98 -4.90
CA PHE A 466 2.64 14.82 -5.83
C PHE A 466 4.13 14.53 -5.67
N ASP A 467 4.78 14.13 -6.75
CA ASP A 467 6.20 13.83 -6.77
C ASP A 467 6.95 14.97 -7.46
N PHE A 468 8.06 15.40 -6.86
CA PHE A 468 8.86 16.51 -7.34
C PHE A 468 10.33 16.12 -7.41
N PHE A 469 11.02 16.54 -8.47
CA PHE A 469 12.46 16.57 -8.49
C PHE A 469 12.97 17.79 -7.72
N VAL A 470 13.90 17.57 -6.80
CA VAL A 470 14.55 18.62 -6.01
C VAL A 470 16.06 18.56 -6.27
N GLY A 471 16.62 19.68 -6.72
CA GLY A 471 18.06 19.82 -6.97
C GLY A 471 18.61 21.14 -6.44
N ARG A 472 19.95 21.21 -6.32
CA ARG A 472 20.67 22.43 -5.94
C ARG A 472 20.75 23.44 -7.07
N THR A 473 20.66 24.73 -6.73
CA THR A 473 21.02 25.83 -7.64
C THR A 473 22.46 26.29 -7.40
N ALA A 474 22.95 27.21 -8.24
CA ALA A 474 24.23 27.88 -8.00
C ALA A 474 24.23 28.80 -6.75
N ALA A 475 23.05 29.22 -6.28
CA ALA A 475 22.92 30.02 -5.08
C ALA A 475 22.87 29.10 -3.84
N PRO A 476 23.75 29.30 -2.83
CA PRO A 476 23.76 28.47 -1.63
C PRO A 476 22.41 28.46 -0.90
N GLY A 477 21.97 27.27 -0.45
CA GLY A 477 20.72 27.09 0.29
C GLY A 477 19.46 27.31 -0.55
N LYS A 478 19.54 27.30 -1.89
CA LYS A 478 18.41 27.49 -2.80
C LYS A 478 18.20 26.29 -3.70
N ALA A 479 16.97 25.79 -3.69
CA ALA A 479 16.57 24.64 -4.49
C ALA A 479 15.97 25.05 -5.84
N CYS A 480 16.09 24.16 -6.81
CA CYS A 480 15.28 24.13 -8.02
C CYS A 480 14.30 22.96 -7.89
N VAL A 481 13.01 23.22 -8.07
CA VAL A 481 11.96 22.20 -8.01
C VAL A 481 11.27 22.07 -9.35
N ARG A 482 11.03 20.82 -9.76
CA ARG A 482 10.24 20.47 -10.96
C ARG A 482 9.19 19.42 -10.62
N THR A 483 7.96 19.59 -11.09
CA THR A 483 6.92 18.56 -10.95
C THR A 483 7.31 17.33 -11.77
N LEU A 484 7.29 16.16 -11.14
CA LEU A 484 7.57 14.87 -11.77
C LEU A 484 6.28 14.12 -12.07
N GLU A 485 5.50 13.83 -11.03
CA GLU A 485 4.34 12.94 -11.13
C GLU A 485 3.18 13.43 -10.24
N ILE A 486 1.96 13.11 -10.67
CA ILE A 486 0.74 13.23 -9.87
C ILE A 486 0.16 11.83 -9.84
N CYS A 487 0.18 11.18 -8.67
CA CYS A 487 -0.36 9.83 -8.51
C CYS A 487 -1.74 9.88 -7.88
N GLU A 488 -2.65 9.11 -8.46
CA GLU A 488 -3.99 8.87 -7.97
C GLU A 488 -4.02 8.25 -6.56
N LEU A 489 -5.19 8.31 -5.94
CA LEU A 489 -5.48 7.56 -4.73
C LEU A 489 -5.29 6.06 -4.96
N GLY A 490 -4.51 5.40 -4.10
CA GLY A 490 -3.97 4.07 -4.39
C GLY A 490 -2.47 4.10 -4.70
N PHE A 491 -1.85 5.28 -4.64
CA PHE A 491 -0.41 5.46 -4.58
C PHE A 491 0.24 4.57 -3.50
N SER A 492 1.48 4.14 -3.77
CA SER A 492 2.30 3.48 -2.75
C SER A 492 2.55 4.45 -1.59
N MET A 493 2.23 3.98 -0.39
CA MET A 493 2.52 4.65 0.89
C MET A 493 3.88 4.21 1.46
N LEU A 494 4.60 3.36 0.73
CA LEU A 494 5.85 2.72 1.14
C LEU A 494 5.69 2.11 2.54
N GLY A 495 6.70 2.21 3.38
CA GLY A 495 6.65 1.80 4.79
C GLY A 495 6.18 2.89 5.77
N LYS A 496 5.50 3.96 5.34
CA LYS A 496 5.20 5.09 6.24
C LYS A 496 4.11 4.75 7.25
N GLN A 497 4.55 4.52 8.49
CA GLN A 497 3.67 4.24 9.62
C GLN A 497 2.62 5.35 9.83
N GLY A 498 1.38 4.93 10.09
CA GLY A 498 0.23 5.81 10.35
C GLY A 498 -0.38 6.50 9.13
N LEU A 499 0.32 6.60 7.99
CA LEU A 499 -0.23 7.18 6.76
C LEU A 499 -1.43 6.38 6.21
N PRO A 500 -1.40 5.03 6.15
CA PRO A 500 -2.56 4.25 5.71
C PRO A 500 -3.83 4.54 6.49
N SER A 501 -3.76 4.60 7.82
CA SER A 501 -4.91 4.89 8.68
C SER A 501 -5.54 6.27 8.37
N LYS A 502 -4.70 7.28 8.10
CA LYS A 502 -5.18 8.61 7.69
C LYS A 502 -5.87 8.57 6.31
N VAL A 503 -5.27 7.90 5.34
CA VAL A 503 -5.81 7.75 3.98
C VAL A 503 -7.13 6.98 4.02
N PHE A 504 -7.19 5.83 4.71
CA PHE A 504 -8.42 5.04 4.84
C PHE A 504 -9.52 5.79 5.58
N SER A 505 -9.19 6.59 6.60
CA SER A 505 -10.17 7.46 7.25
C SER A 505 -10.73 8.52 6.30
N ALA A 506 -9.89 9.11 5.45
CA ALA A 506 -10.33 10.04 4.42
C ALA A 506 -11.22 9.35 3.36
N MET A 507 -10.84 8.14 2.93
CA MET A 507 -11.63 7.33 2.01
C MET A 507 -13.02 7.01 2.57
N LEU A 508 -13.10 6.60 3.84
CA LEU A 508 -14.36 6.31 4.51
C LEU A 508 -15.28 7.55 4.54
N ARG A 509 -14.76 8.72 4.92
CA ARG A 509 -15.54 9.97 4.91
C ARG A 509 -16.08 10.30 3.52
N ALA A 510 -15.25 10.17 2.49
CA ALA A 510 -15.69 10.41 1.11
C ALA A 510 -16.75 9.40 0.65
N CYS A 511 -16.71 8.16 1.12
CA CYS A 511 -17.74 7.17 0.83
C CYS A 511 -19.07 7.46 1.53
N LEU A 512 -19.01 8.01 2.75
CA LEU A 512 -20.20 8.39 3.52
C LEU A 512 -20.79 9.74 3.09
N GLU A 513 -20.03 10.54 2.32
CA GLU A 513 -20.37 11.92 1.97
C GLU A 513 -20.50 12.82 3.21
N ASP A 514 -19.85 12.41 4.30
CA ASP A 514 -19.74 13.17 5.54
C ASP A 514 -18.64 14.22 5.37
N TYR A 515 -19.01 15.31 4.70
CA TYR A 515 -18.16 16.49 4.55
C TYR A 515 -18.23 17.44 5.75
N ASP A 516 -18.97 17.09 6.80
CA ASP A 516 -18.95 17.82 8.07
C ASP A 516 -17.60 17.61 8.77
N ILE A 517 -16.73 18.61 8.63
CA ILE A 517 -15.38 18.71 9.24
C ILE A 517 -15.45 18.71 10.79
N ALA A 518 -16.62 18.62 11.40
CA ALA A 518 -16.85 18.92 12.81
C ALA A 518 -17.00 17.72 13.77
N ASP A 519 -17.54 16.57 13.35
CA ASP A 519 -18.16 15.62 14.30
C ASP A 519 -17.64 14.18 14.26
N LEU A 520 -16.33 13.98 14.39
CA LEU A 520 -15.78 12.71 14.91
C LEU A 520 -14.80 12.98 16.06
N PRO A 521 -14.78 12.14 17.10
CA PRO A 521 -14.03 12.39 18.33
C PRO A 521 -12.52 12.36 18.11
N ASP A 522 -11.89 13.50 18.41
CA ASP A 522 -10.51 13.78 18.79
C ASP A 522 -9.35 13.04 18.09
N VAL A 523 -8.80 13.72 17.08
CA VAL A 523 -7.33 13.86 16.94
C VAL A 523 -6.90 14.98 17.91
N PRO A 524 -5.78 14.84 18.67
CA PRO A 524 -5.41 15.77 19.73
C PRO A 524 -5.36 17.25 19.26
N PRO A 525 -5.85 18.19 20.07
CA PRO A 525 -6.09 19.58 19.69
C PRO A 525 -4.81 20.45 19.72
N THR A 526 -3.81 20.11 18.92
CA THR A 526 -2.63 20.97 18.69
C THR A 526 -2.56 21.56 17.27
N ALA A 527 -3.35 21.04 16.32
CA ALA A 527 -3.37 21.54 14.93
C ALA A 527 -4.39 22.67 14.67
N ARG A 528 -5.42 22.82 15.53
CA ARG A 528 -6.62 23.60 15.21
C ARG A 528 -6.47 25.12 15.33
N ASN A 529 -5.43 25.62 16.03
CA ASN A 529 -5.26 27.06 16.29
C ASN A 529 -4.30 27.80 15.33
N ARG A 530 -3.71 27.12 14.33
CA ARG A 530 -2.74 27.77 13.41
C ARG A 530 -3.35 28.39 12.14
N ILE A 531 -4.58 28.02 11.77
CA ILE A 531 -5.16 28.43 10.47
C ILE A 531 -5.88 29.79 10.54
N ILE A 532 -6.39 30.21 11.71
CA ILE A 532 -7.17 31.46 11.85
C ILE A 532 -6.31 32.68 12.24
N ARG A 533 -5.05 32.49 12.63
CA ARG A 533 -4.12 33.59 13.01
C ARG A 533 -3.07 33.97 11.96
N ALA A 534 -3.03 33.29 10.81
CA ALA A 534 -2.04 33.59 9.77
C ALA A 534 -2.38 34.81 8.87
N THR A 535 -3.52 35.48 9.10
CA THR A 535 -3.95 36.61 8.26
C THR A 535 -3.87 37.98 8.93
N GLN A 536 -3.48 38.09 10.21
CA GLN A 536 -3.28 39.39 10.85
C GLN A 536 -2.13 39.37 11.87
N VAL A 537 -1.32 40.44 11.80
CA VAL A 537 -0.25 40.87 12.72
C VAL A 537 1.18 40.45 12.32
N THR A 538 1.80 41.31 11.52
CA THR A 538 3.23 41.64 11.61
C THR A 538 3.51 42.29 12.98
N GLN A 539 4.20 41.59 13.88
CA GLN A 539 5.03 42.24 14.90
C GLN A 539 6.06 41.26 15.47
N GLU A 540 7.26 41.79 15.67
CA GLU A 540 8.48 41.13 16.11
C GLU A 540 8.28 40.34 17.42
N MET A 541 8.86 39.14 17.48
CA MET A 541 9.09 38.42 18.74
C MET A 541 10.56 38.01 18.82
N ASP A 542 11.20 38.41 19.92
CA ASP A 542 12.59 38.14 20.29
C ASP A 542 12.89 36.64 20.47
N PRO A 543 14.17 36.23 20.36
CA PRO A 543 14.56 34.83 20.45
C PRO A 543 14.47 34.32 21.89
N ILE A 544 13.85 33.15 22.07
CA ILE A 544 13.92 32.37 23.30
C ILE A 544 15.22 31.55 23.25
N GLU A 545 16.23 31.99 24.01
CA GLU A 545 17.40 31.19 24.34
C GLU A 545 17.08 30.25 25.52
N GLY A 546 17.37 28.96 25.35
CA GLY A 546 17.35 27.96 26.42
C GLY A 546 17.43 26.54 25.85
N PRO A 547 18.51 25.76 26.09
CA PRO A 547 18.58 24.38 25.64
C PRO A 547 17.64 23.50 26.49
N LEU A 548 16.86 22.66 25.83
CA LEU A 548 16.11 21.57 26.45
C LEU A 548 17.09 20.44 26.81
N GLU A 549 17.24 20.17 28.11
CA GLU A 549 18.07 19.08 28.61
C GLU A 549 17.50 17.70 28.21
N ALA A 550 18.39 16.84 27.72
CA ALA A 550 18.11 15.42 27.49
C ALA A 550 18.06 14.69 28.84
N GLY A 551 16.95 14.00 29.10
CA GLY A 551 16.80 13.11 30.25
C GLY A 551 17.80 11.95 30.18
N TYR A 552 18.84 12.01 31.00
CA TYR A 552 19.78 10.93 31.24
C TYR A 552 19.11 9.84 32.10
N VAL A 553 19.01 8.62 31.57
CA VAL A 553 18.79 7.42 32.40
C VAL A 553 20.16 6.95 32.88
N GLU A 554 20.38 6.89 34.19
CA GLU A 554 21.62 6.42 34.79
C GLU A 554 21.95 4.98 34.36
N ARG A 555 23.14 4.79 33.76
CA ARG A 555 23.67 3.46 33.40
C ARG A 555 24.18 2.75 34.65
N GLY A 556 23.62 1.59 34.95
CA GLY A 556 24.22 0.62 35.86
C GLY A 556 25.57 0.12 35.35
N ASN A 557 26.51 -0.09 36.28
CA ASN A 557 27.95 -0.31 36.08
C ASN A 557 28.36 -1.67 35.47
N GLY A 558 27.51 -2.31 34.67
CA GLY A 558 27.81 -3.58 34.01
C GLY A 558 28.34 -3.37 32.59
N SER A 559 29.61 -3.73 32.34
CA SER A 559 30.14 -3.73 30.97
C SER A 559 29.35 -4.72 30.11
N MET A 560 28.74 -4.22 29.04
CA MET A 560 27.98 -5.02 28.06
C MET A 560 28.90 -6.06 27.41
N PRO A 561 28.55 -7.37 27.44
CA PRO A 561 29.40 -8.40 26.88
C PRO A 561 29.41 -8.31 25.34
N SER A 562 30.61 -8.35 24.76
CA SER A 562 30.79 -8.34 23.30
C SER A 562 30.34 -9.66 22.65
N VAL A 563 30.19 -10.73 23.43
CA VAL A 563 29.81 -12.06 22.95
C VAL A 563 28.82 -12.69 23.94
N LEU A 564 27.80 -13.36 23.40
CA LEU A 564 26.89 -14.23 24.13
C LEU A 564 26.87 -15.63 23.51
N TYR A 565 26.53 -16.62 24.33
CA TYR A 565 26.36 -18.01 23.94
C TYR A 565 24.94 -18.45 24.29
N VAL A 566 24.21 -18.90 23.26
CA VAL A 566 22.84 -19.40 23.40
C VAL A 566 22.85 -20.91 23.21
N THR A 567 22.23 -21.63 24.13
CA THR A 567 21.99 -23.08 24.03
C THR A 567 20.50 -23.35 23.96
N VAL A 568 20.03 -23.91 22.84
CA VAL A 568 18.64 -24.33 22.63
C VAL A 568 18.62 -25.83 22.36
N PRO A 569 18.34 -26.67 23.38
CA PRO A 569 18.44 -28.13 23.23
C PRO A 569 17.38 -28.68 22.27
N ARG A 570 17.68 -29.83 21.67
CA ARG A 570 16.72 -30.56 20.83
C ARG A 570 15.70 -31.27 21.73
N VAL A 571 14.44 -30.91 21.61
CA VAL A 571 13.31 -31.52 22.34
C VAL A 571 12.25 -32.03 21.36
N PRO A 572 11.43 -33.04 21.72
CA PRO A 572 10.47 -33.64 20.79
C PRO A 572 9.44 -32.66 20.19
N HIS A 573 9.12 -31.58 20.90
CA HIS A 573 8.15 -30.56 20.48
C HIS A 573 8.80 -29.31 19.87
N GLY A 574 10.13 -29.29 19.69
CA GLY A 574 10.86 -28.17 19.12
C GLY A 574 11.06 -28.31 17.60
N THR A 575 11.06 -27.20 16.88
CA THR A 575 11.31 -27.19 15.43
C THR A 575 12.81 -27.20 15.11
N PRO A 576 13.22 -27.64 13.90
CA PRO A 576 14.61 -27.51 13.45
C PRO A 576 15.13 -26.08 13.53
N ASP A 577 14.31 -25.06 13.24
CA ASP A 577 14.72 -23.65 13.24
C ASP A 577 14.97 -23.10 14.65
N GLN A 578 14.23 -23.58 15.66
CA GLN A 578 14.53 -23.25 17.05
C GLN A 578 15.90 -23.80 17.46
N VAL A 579 16.29 -24.98 16.99
CA VAL A 579 17.62 -25.55 17.30
C VAL A 579 18.74 -24.71 16.66
N LYS A 580 18.49 -24.11 15.48
CA LYS A 580 19.45 -23.19 14.83
C LYS A 580 19.77 -21.95 15.67
N CYS A 581 18.91 -21.58 16.63
CA CYS A 581 19.18 -20.48 17.55
C CYS A 581 20.37 -20.77 18.49
N THR A 582 20.85 -22.02 18.57
CA THR A 582 22.03 -22.40 19.34
C THR A 582 23.32 -21.91 18.68
N GLY A 583 24.17 -21.22 19.45
CA GLY A 583 25.53 -20.89 19.07
C GLY A 583 26.02 -19.57 19.68
N LYS A 584 27.08 -19.04 19.07
CA LYS A 584 27.75 -17.80 19.48
C LYS A 584 27.05 -16.61 18.82
N TYR A 585 26.81 -15.54 19.59
CA TYR A 585 26.27 -14.27 19.12
C TYR A 585 27.26 -13.15 19.42
N ASP A 586 27.61 -12.37 18.40
CA ASP A 586 28.52 -11.22 18.48
C ASP A 586 27.71 -9.92 18.58
N LEU A 587 28.12 -9.02 19.48
CA LEU A 587 27.47 -7.73 19.66
C LEU A 587 27.60 -6.90 18.38
N VAL A 588 26.51 -6.29 17.92
CA VAL A 588 26.50 -5.37 16.78
C VAL A 588 26.75 -3.95 17.29
N PRO A 589 27.95 -3.37 17.12
CA PRO A 589 28.28 -2.08 17.72
C PRO A 589 27.38 -0.96 17.20
N GLY A 590 26.89 -0.11 18.09
CA GLY A 590 26.09 1.06 17.72
C GLY A 590 24.64 0.78 17.34
N THR A 591 24.16 -0.47 17.44
CA THR A 591 22.79 -0.84 17.08
C THR A 591 21.96 -1.15 18.35
N PHE A 592 20.85 -0.44 18.51
CA PHE A 592 20.03 -0.47 19.74
C PHE A 592 18.52 -0.58 19.45
N PRO A 593 18.03 -1.71 18.90
CA PRO A 593 16.60 -1.91 18.70
C PRO A 593 15.84 -1.79 20.02
N ASN A 594 14.76 -1.01 20.00
CA ASN A 594 13.93 -0.72 21.18
C ASN A 594 14.73 -0.26 22.40
N GLY A 595 15.84 0.47 22.17
CA GLY A 595 16.69 1.02 23.22
C GLY A 595 17.62 0.01 23.90
N CYS A 596 17.68 -1.22 23.42
CA CYS A 596 18.49 -2.30 23.97
C CYS A 596 19.51 -2.83 22.94
N PRO A 597 20.68 -3.37 23.36
CA PRO A 597 21.70 -3.82 22.42
C PRO A 597 21.26 -5.00 21.56
N LEU A 598 21.82 -5.09 20.36
CA LEU A 598 21.61 -6.18 19.40
C LEU A 598 22.82 -7.12 19.35
N TRP A 599 22.59 -8.43 19.37
CA TRP A 599 23.62 -9.42 19.02
C TRP A 599 23.19 -10.25 17.81
N VAL A 600 24.14 -10.53 16.92
CA VAL A 600 23.94 -11.36 15.72
C VAL A 600 24.65 -12.70 15.87
N HIS A 601 23.98 -13.77 15.50
CA HIS A 601 24.55 -15.11 15.52
C HIS A 601 25.76 -15.19 14.58
N ALA A 602 26.77 -16.01 14.89
CA ALA A 602 28.02 -16.10 14.13
C ALA A 602 27.84 -16.54 12.65
N ARG A 603 26.68 -17.10 12.30
CA ARG A 603 26.32 -17.42 10.91
C ARG A 603 25.64 -16.27 10.16
N GLY A 604 25.25 -15.20 10.86
CA GLY A 604 24.54 -14.05 10.29
C GLY A 604 23.04 -14.26 10.07
N ASP A 605 22.47 -15.37 10.56
CA ASP A 605 21.10 -15.79 10.25
C ASP A 605 20.11 -15.68 11.42
N ARG A 606 20.56 -15.23 12.60
CA ARG A 606 19.73 -15.10 13.80
C ARG A 606 20.13 -13.87 14.61
N PHE A 607 19.16 -13.25 15.26
CA PHE A 607 19.34 -11.99 15.99
C PHE A 607 18.75 -12.11 17.38
N LEU A 608 19.53 -11.77 18.41
CA LEU A 608 19.07 -11.63 19.78
C LEU A 608 18.82 -10.15 20.07
N TYR A 609 17.55 -9.78 20.24
CA TYR A 609 17.09 -8.39 20.27
C TYR A 609 15.97 -8.20 21.31
N SER A 610 15.65 -6.96 21.67
CA SER A 610 14.49 -6.66 22.51
C SER A 610 13.31 -6.23 21.64
N GLY A 611 12.13 -6.84 21.82
CA GLY A 611 10.90 -6.51 21.09
C GLY A 611 10.17 -5.28 21.64
N THR A 612 9.09 -4.87 20.96
CA THR A 612 8.31 -3.67 21.34
C THR A 612 7.53 -3.83 22.65
N ASP A 613 7.31 -5.07 23.07
CA ASP A 613 6.70 -5.46 24.36
C ASP A 613 7.73 -5.54 25.52
N GLY A 614 9.01 -5.27 25.24
CA GLY A 614 10.11 -5.33 26.20
C GLY A 614 10.63 -6.75 26.50
N TYR A 615 10.15 -7.78 25.80
CA TYR A 615 10.72 -9.12 25.88
C TYR A 615 12.06 -9.17 25.12
N TRP A 616 12.92 -10.11 25.51
CA TRP A 616 14.06 -10.52 24.68
C TRP A 616 13.60 -11.59 23.69
N TYR A 617 13.97 -11.47 22.43
CA TYR A 617 13.63 -12.40 21.34
C TYR A 617 14.88 -12.90 20.61
N ILE A 618 14.82 -14.13 20.10
CA ILE A 618 15.72 -14.61 19.05
C ILE A 618 14.91 -14.80 17.76
N GLY A 619 15.14 -13.91 16.81
CA GLY A 619 14.51 -13.90 15.49
C GLY A 619 15.49 -14.23 14.37
N ASP A 620 15.04 -14.14 13.13
CA ASP A 620 15.83 -14.21 11.91
C ASP A 620 15.68 -12.97 11.04
N ASP A 621 15.90 -13.12 9.73
CA ASP A 621 15.90 -12.02 8.77
C ASP A 621 14.53 -11.32 8.70
N GLU A 622 13.41 -12.01 8.99
CA GLU A 622 12.07 -11.39 9.03
C GLU A 622 11.97 -10.31 10.12
N GLU A 623 12.51 -10.59 11.31
CA GLU A 623 12.56 -9.60 12.40
C GLU A 623 13.60 -8.51 12.12
N GLN A 624 14.71 -8.83 11.46
CA GLN A 624 15.68 -7.82 11.03
C GLN A 624 15.10 -6.86 9.99
N GLU A 625 14.39 -7.38 8.99
CA GLU A 625 13.67 -6.61 7.96
C GLU A 625 12.62 -5.69 8.60
N SER A 626 12.02 -6.13 9.71
CA SER A 626 11.11 -5.33 10.54
C SER A 626 11.82 -4.34 11.47
N ASN A 627 13.13 -4.11 11.32
CA ASN A 627 13.98 -3.33 12.24
C ASN A 627 13.79 -3.70 13.71
N PHE A 628 13.51 -4.98 13.97
CA PHE A 628 13.23 -5.52 15.30
C PHE A 628 12.03 -4.86 16.01
N CYS A 629 11.15 -4.17 15.28
CA CYS A 629 9.95 -3.50 15.78
C CYS A 629 8.75 -4.45 15.79
N CYS A 630 8.91 -5.61 16.41
CA CYS A 630 7.88 -6.65 16.48
C CYS A 630 7.93 -7.41 17.81
N GLU A 631 6.96 -8.31 17.98
CA GLU A 631 6.77 -9.17 19.15
C GLU A 631 6.87 -10.65 18.73
N ALA A 632 7.81 -10.94 17.82
CA ALA A 632 7.94 -12.22 17.12
C ALA A 632 9.34 -12.83 17.26
N GLY A 633 9.42 -14.15 17.13
CA GLY A 633 10.69 -14.86 17.14
C GLY A 633 10.53 -16.32 17.52
N TYR A 634 11.64 -17.05 17.47
CA TYR A 634 11.67 -18.48 17.78
C TYR A 634 11.69 -18.77 19.28
N ILE A 635 12.40 -17.91 20.02
CA ILE A 635 12.69 -18.03 21.45
C ILE A 635 12.47 -16.66 22.08
N ARG A 636 11.86 -16.60 23.28
CA ARG A 636 11.71 -15.33 24.00
C ARG A 636 11.91 -15.45 25.51
N HIS A 637 12.09 -14.33 26.19
CA HIS A 637 12.08 -14.26 27.65
C HIS A 637 11.39 -12.99 28.14
N ALA A 638 10.50 -13.16 29.11
CA ALA A 638 9.74 -12.08 29.73
C ALA A 638 10.63 -11.05 30.43
N PRO A 639 10.21 -9.77 30.46
CA PRO A 639 11.04 -8.66 30.86
C PRO A 639 11.54 -8.76 32.30
N THR A 640 12.77 -8.33 32.49
CA THR A 640 13.18 -7.61 33.70
C THR A 640 13.83 -6.33 33.22
N THR A 641 13.18 -5.19 33.44
CA THR A 641 13.60 -3.89 32.90
C THR A 641 15.05 -3.58 33.27
N GLY A 642 15.89 -3.30 32.27
CA GLY A 642 17.30 -2.97 32.46
C GLY A 642 18.27 -4.14 32.60
N LEU A 643 17.82 -5.39 32.54
CA LEU A 643 18.70 -6.57 32.50
C LEU A 643 19.03 -7.00 31.07
N LEU A 644 20.31 -7.33 30.84
CA LEU A 644 20.78 -7.91 29.59
C LEU A 644 20.37 -9.39 29.46
N PRO A 645 20.38 -9.99 28.26
CA PRO A 645 19.85 -11.35 28.05
C PRO A 645 20.47 -12.44 28.93
N HIS A 646 21.76 -12.36 29.27
CA HIS A 646 22.43 -13.34 30.13
C HIS A 646 22.16 -13.12 31.63
N GLN A 647 21.52 -12.02 32.00
CA GLN A 647 21.24 -11.62 33.38
C GLN A 647 19.81 -11.92 33.81
N VAL A 648 18.92 -12.18 32.85
CA VAL A 648 17.51 -12.50 33.14
C VAL A 648 17.42 -13.82 33.90
N ARG A 649 16.48 -13.87 34.85
CA ARG A 649 16.22 -15.07 35.65
C ARG A 649 14.88 -15.68 35.24
N GLY A 650 14.84 -17.01 35.17
CA GLY A 650 13.66 -17.75 34.78
C GLY A 650 13.89 -18.58 33.52
N PRO A 651 12.90 -19.38 33.12
CA PRO A 651 12.96 -20.13 31.87
C PRO A 651 12.76 -19.19 30.68
N TRP A 652 13.55 -19.39 29.62
CA TRP A 652 13.19 -18.89 28.30
C TRP A 652 12.05 -19.72 27.71
N GLU A 653 11.30 -19.16 26.77
CA GLU A 653 10.10 -19.75 26.17
C GLU A 653 10.34 -20.09 24.69
N ARG A 654 9.71 -21.17 24.20
CA ARG A 654 9.72 -21.55 22.76
C ARG A 654 8.42 -21.18 22.07
N GLY A 655 8.51 -20.49 20.94
CA GLY A 655 7.34 -20.20 20.09
C GLY A 655 6.78 -21.44 19.37
N PRO A 656 5.62 -21.31 18.68
CA PRO A 656 4.71 -20.18 18.74
C PRO A 656 3.80 -20.21 19.99
N SER A 657 3.74 -21.34 20.70
CA SER A 657 2.90 -21.49 21.91
C SER A 657 3.53 -20.91 23.18
N TRP A 658 4.75 -20.37 23.09
CA TRP A 658 5.51 -19.78 24.19
C TRP A 658 5.64 -20.68 25.41
N THR A 659 6.04 -21.93 25.17
CA THR A 659 6.19 -22.95 26.22
C THR A 659 7.47 -22.69 27.01
N PRO A 660 7.43 -22.52 28.35
CA PRO A 660 8.63 -22.35 29.16
C PRO A 660 9.54 -23.58 29.12
N GLU A 661 10.85 -23.35 28.90
CA GLU A 661 11.86 -24.39 28.78
C GLU A 661 13.11 -24.02 29.61
N ILE A 662 13.23 -24.67 30.77
CA ILE A 662 14.33 -24.43 31.73
C ILE A 662 15.72 -24.83 31.19
N THR A 663 15.76 -25.56 30.09
CA THR A 663 16.99 -26.04 29.49
C THR A 663 17.54 -25.11 28.40
N ILE A 664 16.83 -24.04 28.04
CA ILE A 664 17.38 -22.95 27.22
C ILE A 664 18.24 -22.05 28.11
N LEU A 665 19.44 -21.72 27.64
CA LEU A 665 20.41 -20.91 28.37
C LEU A 665 20.99 -19.83 27.46
N VAL A 666 21.07 -18.59 27.98
CA VAL A 666 21.83 -17.48 27.40
C VAL A 666 22.89 -17.07 28.42
N SER A 667 24.17 -17.08 28.02
CA SER A 667 25.32 -16.90 28.92
C SER A 667 26.43 -16.10 28.25
N ASP A 668 27.22 -15.36 29.01
CA ASP A 668 28.48 -14.75 28.57
C ASP A 668 29.69 -15.70 28.73
N ASP A 669 29.53 -16.80 29.47
CA ASP A 669 30.51 -17.89 29.58
C ASP A 669 30.27 -19.00 28.53
N PRO A 670 31.24 -19.29 27.63
CA PRO A 670 31.14 -20.37 26.64
C PRO A 670 31.03 -21.78 27.24
N GLN A 671 31.41 -21.98 28.49
CA GLN A 671 31.38 -23.27 29.18
C GLN A 671 30.12 -23.47 30.03
N ALA A 672 29.22 -22.48 30.07
CA ALA A 672 27.99 -22.60 30.82
C ALA A 672 27.12 -23.73 30.26
N THR A 673 26.68 -24.62 31.14
CA THR A 673 25.81 -25.75 30.78
C THR A 673 24.41 -25.51 31.32
N PRO A 674 23.35 -25.90 30.57
CA PRO A 674 21.99 -25.79 31.06
C PRO A 674 21.81 -26.52 32.40
N PRO A 675 20.95 -26.02 33.31
CA PRO A 675 20.63 -26.73 34.53
C PRO A 675 20.12 -28.14 34.18
N LYS A 676 20.76 -29.18 34.73
CA LYS A 676 20.27 -30.55 34.56
C LYS A 676 18.88 -30.62 35.20
N GLY A 677 17.83 -30.75 34.37
CA GLY A 677 16.45 -30.83 34.83
C GLY A 677 16.32 -31.86 35.96
N GLY A 678 16.14 -31.37 37.19
CA GLY A 678 15.94 -32.23 38.35
C GLY A 678 14.66 -33.02 38.14
N LYS A 679 14.73 -34.36 38.18
CA LYS A 679 13.54 -35.21 38.18
C LYS A 679 12.66 -34.78 39.36
N GLY A 680 11.54 -34.11 39.06
CA GLY A 680 10.63 -33.56 40.06
C GLY A 680 10.17 -34.64 41.04
N GLY A 681 10.63 -34.54 42.28
CA GLY A 681 10.06 -35.28 43.40
C GLY A 681 8.66 -34.74 43.68
N LYS A 682 7.67 -35.63 43.70
CA LYS A 682 6.31 -35.32 44.16
C LYS A 682 6.35 -34.87 45.63
N ALA A 683 6.29 -33.56 45.89
CA ALA A 683 6.03 -33.03 47.22
C ALA A 683 4.50 -32.93 47.42
N LYS A 684 3.99 -33.68 48.41
CA LYS A 684 2.61 -33.59 48.89
C LYS A 684 2.42 -32.27 49.65
N ALA A 685 1.36 -31.55 49.30
CA ALA A 685 0.92 -30.35 50.02
C ALA A 685 0.43 -30.71 51.44
N LYS A 686 0.78 -29.85 52.40
CA LYS A 686 0.10 -29.66 53.67
C LYS A 686 -0.20 -28.18 53.80
#